data_AF-A0A1G8Y135-F1
#
_entry.id   AF-A0A1G8Y135-F1
#
_cell.length_a   1.000
_cell.length_b   1.000
_cell.length_c   1.000
_cell.angle_alpha   90.00
_cell.angle_beta   90.00
_cell.angle_gamma   90.00
#
_symmetry.space_group_name_H-M   'P 1'
#
loop_
_entity.id
_entity.type
_entity.pdbx_description
1 polymer ?
#
loop_
_entity_poly.entity_id
_entity_poly.type
_entity_poly.pdbx_seq_one_letter_code
_entity_poly.pdbx_strand_id
1 'polypeptide(L)'
;MSEEILQALTQLFGIITKQDGGVTEKERAYVIRFFQQQLNKDKVEEYVRLYDKYVGYGQSDAEEEEDAGGGTVVKVKKERKLTSVRDSVRTLALCKKINKTLAQKQKVIALIKLLELVNEDQNFTPQRKQIIDTVSEVFNISQQEYKLIEDFVLCQTGQYADHADLLVVDAHDHLAAAHVHHMHSTGLEGEIMVLKVASVDMYFLRYLGHSELTLNGFTVIPNQVYLFPHGSTLKAAKGEPLYYGDVVGHFVSDATFSNLSFNVDALEFRFPNGHVGLHDVNISEGPGKLIAIMGASGAGKTTLLNVLAGLETPSKGHVLINGIDLHKEKDKIQGMIGYVAQDDLLIEELTVFQNLYYNAKLCFKDLSEEELTKRVDQTLASLGLGHIKHLVVGNVLNKKISGGQRKRLNIALELIREPAVLFVDEPTSGLSSRDSENVIDLLKELSLKGKLIFVVIHQPSSDIYKMFDKIFIMDTGGYPIFYGHPVEAVSYFKRATHQIDADRGQCHTCGNVNPEQIFNIIEAHVVDEYGQFTNERKMTPTQWSNLYAEKFTTERRDDVRDALPQALSIPKRFKQFVVFTTRDLLSKVTNTQYLAINLLEAPLLAFLLAFIIRFQNSTDGTYVFRFNDNIPAFILMSVVVALFMGLTVSAEEIIRDRKIQRRESFLNLSRSSYLMSKVTILFLLSAIQTLTFVMIGNWILGIQGMHLSYWFILFTVSCFANMLGLNISASFNSAVTIYILIPLLLIPQLILSGAIFNFDKLNQWVSTKGKTPLIADMMASRWGFEALTVHQFNANRYQRMIAGIEKEESLSNYLTTYLIPELETRLKQVEEGLHGDAAQREEAEKNLRILQNELTHPALQEHFSALDLPKQLSPENFNEATAEQLRTSLAAAGEFHKLRFTKANEMKDGVLMTYENNPNRPYSLAELKNRYYNESLNELVRNATVKNRVVEWNDQLLRQTDPIYHEPTPDGLLDYRAHFYAPRKHLFGLSIDTFWFNALVIWLMTAALYLTLYHESFKKLIDRLGSLPVPKIKLPGLPLSKIQSAWSQLTQKINLKKA
;
A
#
# COMPACT_ATOMS: atom_id res chain seq x y z
N MET A 1 12.31 36.00 -17.49
CA MET A 1 11.59 36.63 -16.35
C MET A 1 10.07 36.54 -16.57
N SER A 2 9.23 36.68 -15.54
CA SER A 2 7.78 36.82 -15.75
C SER A 2 7.43 38.18 -16.34
N GLU A 3 6.32 38.26 -17.06
CA GLU A 3 5.85 39.49 -17.70
C GLU A 3 5.60 40.61 -16.68
N GLU A 4 5.11 40.25 -15.49
CA GLU A 4 4.87 41.15 -14.37
C GLU A 4 6.16 41.82 -13.87
N ILE A 5 7.27 41.08 -13.76
CA ILE A 5 8.58 41.62 -13.38
C ILE A 5 9.08 42.56 -14.47
N LEU A 6 8.97 42.17 -15.73
CA LEU A 6 9.43 42.97 -16.86
C LEU A 6 8.69 44.32 -16.92
N GLN A 7 7.37 44.33 -16.74
CA GLN A 7 6.58 45.56 -16.66
C GLN A 7 6.97 46.43 -15.46
N ALA A 8 7.17 45.81 -14.29
CA ALA A 8 7.60 46.51 -13.09
C ALA A 8 9.00 47.12 -13.24
N LEU A 9 9.97 46.38 -13.78
CA LEU A 9 11.31 46.87 -14.08
C LEU A 9 11.30 47.99 -15.10
N THR A 10 10.50 47.87 -16.17
CA THR A 10 10.36 48.93 -17.17
C THR A 10 9.90 50.25 -16.53
N GLN A 11 8.94 50.17 -15.61
CA GLN A 11 8.44 51.31 -14.87
C GLN A 11 9.47 51.88 -13.88
N LEU A 12 10.18 51.02 -13.15
CA LEU A 12 11.18 51.42 -12.17
C LEU A 12 12.42 52.04 -12.85
N PHE A 13 12.91 51.44 -13.93
CA PHE A 13 13.96 52.02 -14.76
C PHE A 13 13.56 53.40 -15.24
N GLY A 14 12.33 53.55 -15.77
CA GLY A 14 11.86 54.84 -16.25
C GLY A 14 11.72 55.92 -15.18
N ILE A 15 11.39 55.54 -13.93
CA ILE A 15 11.34 56.50 -12.80
C ILE A 15 12.74 57.01 -12.46
N ILE A 16 13.73 56.12 -12.38
CA ILE A 16 15.10 56.46 -11.96
C ILE A 16 15.79 57.32 -13.02
N THR A 17 15.71 56.94 -14.29
CA THR A 17 16.42 57.62 -15.38
C THR A 17 15.78 58.94 -15.81
N LYS A 18 14.50 59.17 -15.47
CA LYS A 18 13.83 60.46 -15.68
C LYS A 18 14.35 61.56 -14.76
N GLN A 19 14.97 61.22 -13.63
CA GLN A 19 15.51 62.19 -12.68
C GLN A 19 16.86 62.75 -13.14
N ASP A 20 17.25 63.91 -12.62
CA ASP A 20 18.55 64.56 -12.86
C ASP A 20 18.85 64.98 -14.31
N GLY A 21 17.83 65.25 -15.12
CA GLY A 21 17.98 65.98 -16.39
C GLY A 21 17.73 65.21 -17.67
N GLY A 22 17.37 63.92 -17.59
CA GLY A 22 17.01 63.05 -18.71
C GLY A 22 17.87 61.79 -18.79
N VAL A 23 17.41 60.80 -19.58
CA VAL A 23 18.13 59.53 -19.80
C VAL A 23 19.46 59.76 -20.50
N THR A 24 20.54 59.18 -19.99
CA THR A 24 21.82 59.13 -20.71
C THR A 24 21.80 58.06 -21.79
N GLU A 25 22.61 58.21 -22.84
CA GLU A 25 22.73 57.18 -23.88
C GLU A 25 23.19 55.82 -23.33
N LYS A 26 24.04 55.83 -22.29
CA LYS A 26 24.54 54.64 -21.61
C LYS A 26 23.46 53.92 -20.81
N GLU A 27 22.65 54.65 -20.03
CA GLU A 27 21.49 54.08 -19.32
C GLU A 27 20.48 53.48 -20.30
N ARG A 28 20.20 54.18 -21.41
CA ARG A 28 19.30 53.65 -22.45
C ARG A 28 19.87 52.39 -23.10
N ALA A 29 21.17 52.38 -23.41
CA ALA A 29 21.84 51.21 -23.97
C ALA A 29 21.80 50.01 -23.01
N TYR A 30 21.96 50.24 -21.70
CA TYR A 30 21.81 49.19 -20.68
C TYR A 30 20.40 48.59 -20.73
N VAL A 31 19.35 49.42 -20.73
CA VAL A 31 17.95 48.95 -20.72
C VAL A 31 17.62 48.17 -22.00
N ILE A 32 18.08 48.63 -23.16
CA ILE A 32 17.92 47.91 -24.43
C ILE A 32 18.64 46.56 -24.39
N ARG A 33 19.89 46.53 -23.93
CA ARG A 33 20.68 45.30 -23.77
C ARG A 33 19.98 44.33 -22.81
N PHE A 34 19.45 44.83 -21.70
CA PHE A 34 18.69 44.04 -20.74
C PHE A 34 17.45 43.40 -21.39
N PHE A 35 16.65 44.17 -22.15
CA PHE A 35 15.48 43.61 -22.84
C PHE A 35 15.86 42.60 -23.92
N GLN A 36 16.91 42.85 -24.70
CA GLN A 36 17.41 41.91 -25.71
C GLN A 36 17.84 40.56 -25.11
N GLN A 37 18.35 40.57 -23.87
CA GLN A 37 18.73 39.34 -23.15
C GLN A 37 17.52 38.59 -22.55
N GLN A 38 16.41 39.28 -22.25
CA GLN A 38 15.29 38.70 -21.50
C GLN A 38 14.03 38.43 -22.35
N LEU A 39 13.93 39.02 -23.54
CA LEU A 39 12.74 39.00 -24.41
C LEU A 39 13.08 38.47 -25.81
N ASN A 40 12.07 37.95 -26.52
CA ASN A 40 12.17 37.67 -27.94
C ASN A 40 12.16 38.97 -28.76
N LYS A 41 12.70 38.93 -29.98
CA LYS A 41 12.87 40.12 -30.86
C LYS A 41 11.61 40.97 -30.97
N ASP A 42 10.43 40.36 -31.13
CA ASP A 42 9.16 41.07 -31.30
C ASP A 42 8.76 41.89 -30.06
N LYS A 43 9.01 41.36 -28.84
CA LYS A 43 8.67 42.06 -27.60
C LYS A 43 9.73 43.08 -27.18
N VAL A 44 10.97 42.96 -27.65
CA VAL A 44 12.02 43.95 -27.34
C VAL A 44 11.59 45.34 -27.79
N GLU A 45 11.09 45.47 -29.03
CA GLU A 45 10.64 46.77 -29.54
C GLU A 45 9.47 47.34 -28.73
N GLU A 46 8.52 46.50 -28.34
CA GLU A 46 7.36 46.91 -27.53
C GLU A 46 7.80 47.46 -26.17
N TYR A 47 8.68 46.74 -25.46
CA TYR A 47 9.16 47.14 -24.14
C TYR A 47 10.11 48.33 -24.17
N VAL A 48 10.92 48.47 -25.23
CA VAL A 48 11.74 49.67 -25.45
C VAL A 48 10.87 50.89 -25.70
N ARG A 49 9.82 50.79 -26.55
CA ARG A 49 8.86 51.88 -26.75
C ARG A 49 8.11 52.25 -25.46
N LEU A 50 7.76 51.24 -24.66
CA LEU A 50 7.13 51.45 -23.36
C LEU A 50 8.07 52.20 -22.40
N TYR A 51 9.34 51.80 -22.34
CA TYR A 51 10.38 52.49 -21.57
C TYR A 51 10.58 53.93 -22.05
N ASP A 52 10.79 54.15 -23.34
CA ASP A 52 10.99 55.48 -23.94
C ASP A 52 9.80 56.41 -23.66
N LYS A 53 8.57 55.87 -23.68
CA LYS A 53 7.35 56.59 -23.29
C LYS A 53 7.34 56.99 -21.81
N TYR A 54 7.85 56.15 -20.91
CA TYR A 54 7.92 56.49 -19.48
C TYR A 54 8.90 57.62 -19.20
N VAL A 55 10.00 57.70 -19.95
CA VAL A 55 11.02 58.73 -19.76
C VAL A 55 10.83 59.98 -20.63
N GLY A 56 10.02 59.90 -21.70
CA GLY A 56 9.81 61.00 -22.64
C GLY A 56 10.97 61.18 -23.62
N TYR A 57 11.70 60.11 -23.92
CA TYR A 57 12.82 60.11 -24.86
C TYR A 57 12.28 60.29 -26.30
N GLY A 58 12.79 61.28 -27.04
CA GLY A 58 12.36 61.57 -28.42
C GLY A 58 11.13 62.48 -28.58
N GLN A 59 10.62 63.11 -27.51
CA GLN A 59 9.49 64.07 -27.58
C GLN A 59 9.90 65.54 -27.83
N SER A 60 11.11 65.81 -28.32
CA SER A 60 11.65 67.18 -28.41
C SER A 60 11.80 67.79 -29.81
N ASP A 61 11.31 67.17 -30.90
CA ASP A 61 11.53 67.70 -32.27
C ASP A 61 10.27 67.75 -33.16
N ALA A 62 9.05 67.81 -32.59
CA ALA A 62 7.80 67.75 -33.39
C ALA A 62 6.83 68.95 -33.23
N GLU A 63 7.20 70.05 -32.56
CA GLU A 63 6.30 71.20 -32.35
C GLU A 63 6.92 72.58 -32.69
N GLU A 64 8.03 72.68 -33.41
CA GLU A 64 8.61 73.98 -33.83
C GLU A 64 8.91 74.04 -35.34
N GLU A 65 7.89 73.95 -36.19
CA GLU A 65 7.90 74.53 -37.55
C GLU A 65 6.51 75.05 -37.91
N GLU A 66 6.16 76.24 -37.39
CA GLU A 66 5.24 77.21 -38.02
C GLU A 66 5.22 78.49 -37.15
N ASP A 67 6.22 79.37 -37.35
CA ASP A 67 5.96 80.80 -37.57
C ASP A 67 7.28 81.57 -37.70
N ALA A 68 7.45 82.18 -38.87
CA ALA A 68 8.51 83.14 -39.15
C ALA A 68 8.17 84.50 -38.54
N GLY A 69 9.05 85.05 -37.70
CA GLY A 69 8.87 86.42 -37.20
C GLY A 69 9.90 86.91 -36.18
N GLY A 70 11.13 87.14 -36.64
CA GLY A 70 12.14 88.09 -36.13
C GLY A 70 12.25 88.42 -34.63
N GLY A 71 13.44 88.17 -34.05
CA GLY A 71 13.89 88.88 -32.84
C GLY A 71 14.96 88.14 -32.05
N THR A 72 16.20 88.61 -32.13
CA THR A 72 17.36 88.11 -31.37
C THR A 72 17.15 88.30 -29.87
N VAL A 73 17.05 87.21 -29.08
CA VAL A 73 17.22 87.26 -27.62
C VAL A 73 18.07 86.09 -27.13
N VAL A 74 19.13 86.48 -26.42
CA VAL A 74 20.14 85.69 -25.72
C VAL A 74 19.50 84.59 -24.83
N LYS A 75 19.85 83.31 -25.07
CA LYS A 75 19.51 82.20 -24.14
C LYS A 75 20.44 82.25 -22.91
N VAL A 76 19.97 82.91 -21.85
CA VAL A 76 20.52 82.78 -20.50
C VAL A 76 20.11 81.43 -19.91
N LYS A 77 21.09 80.69 -19.37
CA LYS A 77 20.94 79.47 -18.56
C LYS A 77 19.87 79.68 -17.48
N LYS A 78 18.83 78.84 -17.48
CA LYS A 78 17.86 78.75 -16.37
C LYS A 78 18.19 77.52 -15.55
N GLU A 79 18.70 77.74 -14.34
CA GLU A 79 18.87 76.72 -13.30
C GLU A 79 17.56 75.96 -13.08
N ARG A 80 17.63 74.63 -13.11
CA ARG A 80 16.48 73.73 -12.95
C ARG A 80 16.17 73.53 -11.46
N LYS A 81 14.91 73.78 -11.10
CA LYS A 81 14.33 73.66 -9.74
C LYS A 81 14.20 72.20 -9.28
N LEU A 82 14.30 72.03 -7.96
CA LEU A 82 14.06 70.81 -7.18
C LEU A 82 12.76 70.07 -7.55
N THR A 83 12.82 68.75 -7.40
CA THR A 83 11.77 67.75 -7.61
C THR A 83 10.41 68.14 -7.01
N SER A 84 9.34 67.96 -7.78
CA SER A 84 7.99 68.26 -7.29
C SER A 84 7.53 67.17 -6.31
N VAL A 85 6.96 67.56 -5.17
CA VAL A 85 6.37 66.64 -4.16
C VAL A 85 5.38 65.64 -4.81
N ARG A 86 4.72 66.06 -5.89
CA ARG A 86 3.78 65.25 -6.67
C ARG A 86 4.44 64.05 -7.35
N ASP A 87 5.70 64.16 -7.77
CA ASP A 87 6.42 63.09 -8.45
C ASP A 87 6.90 62.03 -7.45
N SER A 88 7.39 62.43 -6.27
CA SER A 88 7.75 61.51 -5.19
C SER A 88 6.56 60.67 -4.69
N VAL A 89 5.37 61.28 -4.58
CA VAL A 89 4.13 60.58 -4.19
C VAL A 89 3.69 59.55 -5.24
N ARG A 90 3.84 59.87 -6.53
CA ARG A 90 3.55 58.94 -7.63
C ARG A 90 4.52 57.76 -7.65
N THR A 91 5.80 58.00 -7.42
CA THR A 91 6.83 56.96 -7.30
C THR A 91 6.50 55.98 -6.17
N LEU A 92 6.15 56.48 -4.99
CA LEU A 92 5.72 55.66 -3.84
C LEU A 92 4.47 54.83 -4.12
N ALA A 93 3.46 55.41 -4.76
CA ALA A 93 2.23 54.70 -5.13
C ALA A 93 2.50 53.56 -6.11
N LEU A 94 3.40 53.77 -7.08
CA LEU A 94 3.80 52.75 -8.04
C LEU A 94 4.61 51.64 -7.37
N CYS A 95 5.57 51.97 -6.52
CA CYS A 95 6.34 50.99 -5.75
C CYS A 95 5.44 50.11 -4.88
N LYS A 96 4.43 50.69 -4.22
CA LYS A 96 3.43 49.92 -3.44
C LYS A 96 2.59 48.99 -4.32
N LYS A 97 2.24 49.41 -5.54
CA LYS A 97 1.52 48.56 -6.50
C LYS A 97 2.40 47.37 -6.92
N ILE A 98 3.66 47.64 -7.28
CA ILE A 98 4.65 46.64 -7.66
C ILE A 98 4.92 45.65 -6.52
N ASN A 99 5.00 46.13 -5.27
CA ASN A 99 5.23 45.28 -4.09
C ASN A 99 4.11 44.25 -3.85
N LYS A 100 2.87 44.58 -4.22
CA LYS A 100 1.71 43.66 -4.10
C LYS A 100 1.70 42.59 -5.20
N THR A 101 2.31 42.85 -6.35
CA THR A 101 2.33 41.92 -7.48
C THR A 101 3.56 41.01 -7.47
N LEU A 102 4.70 41.48 -6.97
CA LEU A 102 5.95 40.73 -6.99
C LEU A 102 6.14 39.84 -5.75
N ALA A 103 6.63 38.62 -5.97
CA ALA A 103 7.14 37.74 -4.92
C ALA A 103 8.50 38.24 -4.38
N GLN A 104 8.88 37.86 -3.15
CA GLN A 104 10.09 38.38 -2.50
C GLN A 104 11.37 38.16 -3.33
N LYS A 105 11.55 36.97 -3.92
CA LYS A 105 12.67 36.67 -4.83
C LYS A 105 12.76 37.66 -6.00
N GLN A 106 11.61 38.02 -6.57
CA GLN A 106 11.52 38.93 -7.71
C GLN A 106 11.86 40.38 -7.31
N LYS A 107 11.53 40.78 -6.08
CA LYS A 107 11.86 42.11 -5.54
C LYS A 107 13.36 42.31 -5.38
N VAL A 108 14.07 41.29 -4.88
CA VAL A 108 15.55 41.31 -4.74
C VAL A 108 16.21 41.43 -6.11
N ILE A 109 15.79 40.61 -7.10
CA ILE A 109 16.30 40.71 -8.47
C ILE A 109 16.07 42.12 -9.03
N ALA A 110 14.88 42.69 -8.81
CA ALA A 110 14.55 44.02 -9.30
C ALA A 110 15.45 45.10 -8.68
N LEU A 111 15.71 45.04 -7.38
CA LEU A 111 16.61 45.94 -6.68
C LEU A 111 18.05 45.89 -7.23
N ILE A 112 18.59 44.69 -7.44
CA ILE A 112 19.94 44.50 -8.00
C ILE A 112 20.04 45.13 -9.39
N LYS A 113 19.05 44.90 -10.25
CA LYS A 113 19.04 45.45 -11.62
C LYS A 113 18.89 46.98 -11.62
N LEU A 114 18.21 47.56 -10.64
CA LEU A 114 18.14 49.02 -10.47
C LEU A 114 19.51 49.60 -10.05
N LEU A 115 20.20 48.94 -9.12
CA LEU A 115 21.55 49.35 -8.70
C LEU A 115 22.55 49.24 -9.86
N GLU A 116 22.49 48.18 -10.67
CA GLU A 116 23.33 48.05 -11.87
C GLU A 116 23.08 49.17 -12.89
N LEU A 117 21.81 49.54 -13.12
CA LEU A 117 21.48 50.65 -14.02
C LEU A 117 22.12 51.96 -13.58
N VAL A 118 22.10 52.28 -12.28
CA VAL A 118 22.71 53.50 -11.75
C VAL A 118 24.24 53.43 -11.76
N ASN A 119 24.82 52.23 -11.61
CA ASN A 119 26.26 52.02 -11.64
C ASN A 119 26.88 52.20 -13.04
N GLU A 120 26.11 52.06 -14.13
CA GLU A 120 26.64 52.16 -15.51
C GLU A 120 27.26 53.54 -15.82
N ASP A 121 26.77 54.61 -15.19
CA ASP A 121 27.27 55.98 -15.34
C ASP A 121 28.16 56.46 -14.17
N GLN A 122 28.34 55.63 -13.14
CA GLN A 122 29.02 55.98 -11.87
C GLN A 122 28.52 57.28 -11.21
N ASN A 123 27.30 57.71 -11.54
CA ASN A 123 26.75 59.00 -11.13
C ASN A 123 25.65 58.82 -10.08
N PHE A 124 26.07 58.68 -8.82
CA PHE A 124 25.19 58.54 -7.65
C PHE A 124 24.74 59.91 -7.13
N THR A 125 23.71 60.48 -7.75
CA THR A 125 23.10 61.70 -7.23
C THR A 125 22.33 61.40 -5.93
N PRO A 126 22.23 62.36 -4.99
CA PRO A 126 21.46 62.18 -3.75
C PRO A 126 19.99 61.82 -4.01
N GLN A 127 19.41 62.30 -5.12
CA GLN A 127 18.02 62.04 -5.49
C GLN A 127 17.81 60.60 -5.95
N ARG A 128 18.72 60.04 -6.76
CA ARG A 128 18.66 58.64 -7.20
C ARG A 128 18.80 57.69 -6.02
N LYS A 129 19.73 57.97 -5.10
CA LYS A 129 19.92 57.16 -3.89
C LYS A 129 18.65 57.13 -3.03
N GLN A 130 18.00 58.28 -2.81
CA GLN A 130 16.75 58.35 -2.04
C GLN A 130 15.60 57.52 -2.65
N ILE A 131 15.54 57.40 -3.98
CA ILE A 131 14.52 56.57 -4.66
C ILE A 131 14.81 55.08 -4.45
N ILE A 132 16.07 54.66 -4.56
CA ILE A 132 16.45 53.26 -4.34
C ILE A 132 16.23 52.87 -2.86
N ASP A 133 16.59 53.76 -1.93
CA ASP A 133 16.32 53.56 -0.50
C ASP A 133 14.80 53.35 -0.27
N THR A 134 13.96 54.20 -0.89
CA THR A 134 12.50 54.07 -0.83
C THR A 134 12.00 52.74 -1.43
N VAL A 135 12.59 52.29 -2.54
CA VAL A 135 12.24 50.99 -3.17
C VAL A 135 12.61 49.84 -2.23
N SER A 136 13.79 49.88 -1.60
CA SER A 136 14.23 48.84 -0.65
C SER A 136 13.28 48.73 0.56
N GLU A 137 12.85 49.86 1.12
CA GLU A 137 11.91 49.92 2.24
C GLU A 137 10.53 49.36 1.83
N VAL A 138 10.02 49.78 0.67
CA VAL A 138 8.72 49.30 0.17
C VAL A 138 8.76 47.80 -0.14
N PHE A 139 9.90 47.29 -0.62
CA PHE A 139 10.09 45.86 -0.89
C PHE A 139 10.35 45.03 0.37
N ASN A 140 10.42 45.66 1.54
CA ASN A 140 10.66 45.02 2.82
C ASN A 140 11.99 44.24 2.83
N ILE A 141 13.04 44.84 2.27
CA ILE A 141 14.42 44.35 2.32
C ILE A 141 15.10 45.00 3.53
N SER A 142 15.83 44.23 4.32
CA SER A 142 16.47 44.77 5.53
C SER A 142 17.56 45.77 5.14
N GLN A 143 17.79 46.80 5.96
CA GLN A 143 18.84 47.80 5.72
C GLN A 143 20.24 47.18 5.63
N GLN A 144 20.50 46.11 6.41
CA GLN A 144 21.76 45.36 6.35
C GLN A 144 21.92 44.64 5.01
N GLU A 145 20.89 43.93 4.56
CA GLU A 145 20.90 43.20 3.28
C GLU A 145 20.95 44.15 2.08
N TYR A 146 20.23 45.29 2.14
CA TYR A 146 20.32 46.34 1.12
C TYR A 146 21.73 46.90 1.00
N LYS A 147 22.36 47.25 2.12
CA LYS A 147 23.72 47.79 2.13
C LYS A 147 24.74 46.78 1.59
N LEU A 148 24.59 45.50 1.95
CA LEU A 148 25.41 44.41 1.42
C LEU A 148 25.27 44.28 -0.11
N ILE A 149 24.04 44.34 -0.63
CA ILE A 149 23.76 44.32 -2.06
C ILE A 149 24.34 45.57 -2.75
N GLU A 150 24.17 46.76 -2.15
CA GLU A 150 24.74 48.02 -2.64
C GLU A 150 26.28 47.90 -2.73
N ASP A 151 26.94 47.51 -1.63
CA ASP A 151 28.38 47.32 -1.59
C ASP A 151 28.82 46.31 -2.66
N PHE A 152 28.14 45.16 -2.79
CA PHE A 152 28.46 44.13 -3.80
C PHE A 152 28.31 44.61 -5.25
N VAL A 153 27.32 45.46 -5.57
CA VAL A 153 27.11 45.98 -6.94
C VAL A 153 28.05 47.13 -7.26
N LEU A 154 28.45 47.93 -6.26
CA LEU A 154 29.27 49.13 -6.43
C LEU A 154 30.77 48.89 -6.22
N CYS A 155 31.15 47.75 -5.65
CA CYS A 155 32.55 47.46 -5.32
C CYS A 155 33.48 47.56 -6.54
N GLN A 156 34.74 47.90 -6.27
CA GLN A 156 35.86 47.81 -7.21
C GLN A 156 36.81 46.68 -6.76
N THR A 157 37.66 46.20 -7.67
CA THR A 157 38.64 45.13 -7.38
C THR A 157 39.42 45.41 -6.10
N GLY A 158 39.47 44.44 -5.19
CA GLY A 158 40.15 44.56 -3.89
C GLY A 158 39.45 45.43 -2.82
N GLN A 159 38.26 45.96 -3.07
CA GLN A 159 37.48 46.75 -2.09
C GLN A 159 36.10 46.13 -1.86
N TYR A 160 36.01 45.11 -1.00
CA TYR A 160 34.76 44.42 -0.67
C TYR A 160 34.39 44.54 0.83
N ALA A 161 33.10 44.41 1.12
CA ALA A 161 32.58 44.45 2.49
C ALA A 161 32.95 43.18 3.26
N ASP A 162 33.40 43.33 4.51
CA ASP A 162 33.74 42.21 5.39
C ASP A 162 32.46 41.56 5.96
N HIS A 163 31.96 40.51 5.30
CA HIS A 163 30.69 39.87 5.66
C HIS A 163 30.63 38.38 5.27
N ALA A 164 30.00 37.56 6.12
CA ALA A 164 29.87 36.10 5.95
C ALA A 164 29.10 35.67 4.69
N ASP A 165 28.16 36.49 4.24
CA ASP A 165 27.39 36.23 3.02
C ASP A 165 28.13 36.60 1.72
N LEU A 166 29.44 36.88 1.77
CA LEU A 166 30.28 37.14 0.61
C LEU A 166 31.37 36.07 0.44
N LEU A 167 31.56 35.57 -0.79
CA LEU A 167 32.66 34.70 -1.19
C LEU A 167 33.45 35.39 -2.31
N VAL A 168 34.78 35.43 -2.16
CA VAL A 168 35.70 35.89 -3.20
C VAL A 168 36.53 34.71 -3.68
N VAL A 169 36.60 34.55 -5.01
CA VAL A 169 37.45 33.57 -5.68
C VAL A 169 38.51 34.31 -6.49
N ASP A 170 39.77 34.07 -6.17
CA ASP A 170 40.91 34.67 -6.86
C ASP A 170 42.13 33.72 -6.88
N ALA A 171 43.23 34.19 -7.46
CA ALA A 171 44.49 33.45 -7.52
C ALA A 171 45.43 33.76 -6.34
N HIS A 172 44.99 34.52 -5.33
CA HIS A 172 45.80 34.83 -4.16
C HIS A 172 45.61 33.76 -3.09
N ASP A 173 46.67 33.43 -2.33
CA ASP A 173 46.60 32.38 -1.31
C ASP A 173 45.77 32.79 -0.07
N HIS A 174 45.66 34.10 0.21
CA HIS A 174 44.96 34.60 1.40
C HIS A 174 44.27 35.95 1.16
N LEU A 175 43.03 36.05 1.64
CA LEU A 175 42.25 37.28 1.72
C LEU A 175 42.52 38.01 3.04
N ALA A 176 42.56 39.36 3.03
CA ALA A 176 42.80 40.17 4.23
C ALA A 176 41.55 40.43 5.10
N ALA A 177 40.37 40.00 4.68
CA ALA A 177 39.10 40.20 5.40
C ALA A 177 38.75 39.00 6.30
N ALA A 178 38.28 39.25 7.52
CA ALA A 178 38.15 38.23 8.57
C ALA A 178 36.88 37.37 8.46
N HIS A 179 35.83 37.90 7.84
CA HIS A 179 34.50 37.28 7.78
C HIS A 179 34.06 36.97 6.33
N VAL A 180 34.91 37.20 5.33
CA VAL A 180 34.61 36.88 3.93
C VAL A 180 35.11 35.46 3.63
N HIS A 181 34.27 34.63 3.00
CA HIS A 181 34.74 33.33 2.54
C HIS A 181 35.71 33.52 1.37
N HIS A 182 36.76 32.70 1.31
CA HIS A 182 37.75 32.74 0.24
C HIS A 182 37.94 31.36 -0.38
N MET A 183 38.07 31.33 -1.71
CA MET A 183 38.37 30.13 -2.49
C MET A 183 39.51 30.45 -3.45
N HIS A 184 40.57 29.66 -3.39
CA HIS A 184 41.70 29.80 -4.29
C HIS A 184 41.44 29.05 -5.61
N SER A 185 41.65 29.72 -6.74
CA SER A 185 41.52 29.14 -8.09
C SER A 185 42.76 29.45 -8.93
N THR A 186 43.59 28.43 -9.18
CA THR A 186 44.81 28.57 -9.98
C THR A 186 44.50 28.98 -11.43
N GLY A 187 45.09 30.10 -11.87
CA GLY A 187 45.03 30.58 -13.26
C GLY A 187 43.90 31.58 -13.58
N LEU A 188 43.09 31.97 -12.59
CA LEU A 188 42.11 33.04 -12.74
C LEU A 188 42.81 34.41 -12.78
N GLU A 189 42.71 35.12 -13.91
CA GLU A 189 43.18 36.51 -14.04
C GLU A 189 42.02 37.48 -13.75
N GLY A 190 41.79 37.75 -12.46
CA GLY A 190 40.74 38.61 -11.92
C GLY A 190 40.12 38.07 -10.62
N GLU A 191 39.06 38.71 -10.15
CA GLU A 191 38.30 38.27 -8.95
C GLU A 191 36.87 37.90 -9.36
N ILE A 192 36.39 36.73 -8.92
CA ILE A 192 34.97 36.35 -8.99
C ILE A 192 34.37 36.56 -7.61
N MET A 193 33.28 37.31 -7.53
CA MET A 193 32.55 37.54 -6.29
C MET A 193 31.20 36.86 -6.34
N VAL A 194 30.86 36.16 -5.27
CA VAL A 194 29.54 35.53 -5.07
C VAL A 194 28.90 36.11 -3.82
N LEU A 195 27.69 36.62 -3.95
CA LEU A 195 26.86 37.15 -2.87
C LEU A 195 25.71 36.20 -2.56
N LYS A 196 25.55 35.82 -1.29
CA LYS A 196 24.34 35.16 -0.80
C LYS A 196 23.36 36.20 -0.27
N VAL A 197 22.14 36.18 -0.79
CA VAL A 197 21.05 36.99 -0.25
C VAL A 197 20.18 36.11 0.65
N ALA A 198 20.42 36.20 1.96
CA ALA A 198 19.85 35.30 2.96
C ALA A 198 18.31 35.30 2.99
N SER A 199 17.65 36.45 2.78
CA SER A 199 16.17 36.53 2.81
C SER A 199 15.47 35.69 1.75
N VAL A 200 16.14 35.39 0.63
CA VAL A 200 15.56 34.71 -0.54
C VAL A 200 16.32 33.45 -0.95
N ASP A 201 17.43 33.16 -0.28
CA ASP A 201 18.36 32.05 -0.55
C ASP A 201 18.76 31.99 -2.03
N MET A 202 19.31 33.12 -2.51
CA MET A 202 19.79 33.27 -3.88
C MET A 202 21.25 33.70 -3.91
N TYR A 203 21.99 33.17 -4.88
CA TYR A 203 23.40 33.44 -5.09
C TYR A 203 23.57 34.30 -6.35
N PHE A 204 24.29 35.40 -6.21
CA PHE A 204 24.57 36.31 -7.32
C PHE A 204 26.06 36.36 -7.57
N LEU A 205 26.44 36.29 -8.85
CA LEU A 205 27.81 36.27 -9.31
C LEU A 205 28.15 37.59 -10.00
N ARG A 206 29.29 38.17 -9.66
CA ARG A 206 29.88 39.32 -10.37
C ARG A 206 31.35 39.00 -10.67
N TYR A 207 31.78 39.30 -11.88
CA TYR A 207 33.16 39.06 -12.32
C TYR A 207 33.91 40.38 -12.53
N LEU A 208 35.02 40.53 -11.82
CA LEU A 208 35.92 41.69 -11.84
C LEU A 208 37.27 41.26 -12.42
N GLY A 209 37.29 40.97 -13.72
CA GLY A 209 38.50 40.57 -14.42
C GLY A 209 38.43 40.88 -15.91
N HIS A 210 39.56 40.67 -16.59
CA HIS A 210 39.71 40.92 -18.02
C HIS A 210 39.80 39.65 -18.85
N SER A 211 40.04 38.49 -18.22
CA SER A 211 40.10 37.21 -18.91
C SER A 211 38.70 36.67 -19.22
N GLU A 212 38.59 35.81 -20.24
CA GLU A 212 37.32 35.16 -20.58
C GLU A 212 36.88 34.22 -19.45
N LEU A 213 35.72 34.53 -18.87
CA LEU A 213 35.00 33.68 -17.93
C LEU A 213 33.71 33.20 -18.58
N THR A 214 33.40 31.92 -18.45
CA THR A 214 32.13 31.36 -18.90
C THR A 214 31.31 30.87 -17.73
N LEU A 215 30.01 31.20 -17.73
CA LEU A 215 29.00 30.69 -16.82
C LEU A 215 28.05 29.81 -17.64
N ASN A 216 28.02 28.51 -17.34
CA ASN A 216 27.21 27.53 -18.08
C ASN A 216 27.48 27.52 -19.60
N GLY A 217 28.72 27.82 -19.99
CA GLY A 217 29.14 27.93 -21.40
C GLY A 217 28.86 29.28 -22.06
N PHE A 218 28.18 30.22 -21.38
CA PHE A 218 27.98 31.59 -21.88
C PHE A 218 29.07 32.52 -21.35
N THR A 219 29.61 33.38 -22.20
CA THR A 219 30.60 34.39 -21.80
C THR A 219 29.98 35.36 -20.79
N VAL A 220 30.63 35.50 -19.63
CA VAL A 220 30.30 36.45 -18.58
C VAL A 220 30.85 37.81 -18.98
N ILE A 221 30.00 38.82 -19.04
CA ILE A 221 30.41 40.20 -19.28
C ILE A 221 30.98 40.76 -17.96
N PRO A 222 32.22 41.28 -17.94
CA PRO A 222 32.79 41.88 -16.74
C PRO A 222 31.89 42.97 -16.17
N ASN A 223 31.93 43.14 -14.84
CA ASN A 223 31.19 44.16 -14.11
C ASN A 223 29.65 44.02 -14.09
N GLN A 224 29.08 42.96 -14.69
CA GLN A 224 27.65 42.64 -14.61
C GLN A 224 27.35 41.60 -13.53
N VAL A 225 26.15 41.69 -12.95
CA VAL A 225 25.64 40.75 -11.97
C VAL A 225 24.75 39.70 -12.64
N TYR A 226 25.17 38.45 -12.50
CA TYR A 226 24.47 37.27 -12.96
C TYR A 226 23.83 36.53 -11.79
N LEU A 227 22.68 35.92 -12.04
CA LEU A 227 22.15 34.92 -11.12
C LEU A 227 23.02 33.66 -11.23
N PHE A 228 23.37 33.05 -10.10
CA PHE A 228 24.10 31.80 -10.04
C PHE A 228 23.16 30.65 -9.61
N PRO A 229 22.40 30.06 -10.55
CA PRO A 229 21.42 29.02 -10.23
C PRO A 229 22.09 27.65 -9.97
N HIS A 230 21.32 26.72 -9.40
CA HIS A 230 21.77 25.35 -9.16
C HIS A 230 22.31 24.67 -10.43
N GLY A 231 23.34 23.83 -10.28
CA GLY A 231 23.99 23.13 -11.39
C GLY A 231 24.88 24.04 -12.25
N SER A 232 25.10 25.28 -11.84
CA SER A 232 25.97 26.20 -12.58
C SER A 232 27.44 25.82 -12.51
N THR A 233 28.15 26.04 -13.63
CA THR A 233 29.59 25.83 -13.75
C THR A 233 30.25 27.13 -14.19
N LEU A 234 31.27 27.59 -13.46
CA LEU A 234 32.14 28.68 -13.88
C LEU A 234 33.43 28.11 -14.42
N LYS A 235 33.91 28.64 -15.55
CA LYS A 235 35.16 28.20 -16.14
C LYS A 235 35.93 29.40 -16.70
N ALA A 236 37.12 29.63 -16.15
CA ALA A 236 38.09 30.57 -16.68
C ALA A 236 38.85 29.95 -17.87
N ALA A 237 39.42 30.79 -18.73
CA ALA A 237 40.21 30.35 -19.89
C ALA A 237 41.39 29.43 -19.52
N LYS A 238 42.01 29.67 -18.35
CA LYS A 238 43.09 28.86 -17.78
C LYS A 238 42.79 28.62 -16.30
N GLY A 239 42.09 27.55 -15.96
CA GLY A 239 41.81 27.24 -14.56
C GLY A 239 40.87 26.04 -14.41
N GLU A 240 40.75 25.55 -13.17
CA GLU A 240 39.81 24.48 -12.86
C GLU A 240 38.36 25.02 -12.90
N PRO A 241 37.39 24.22 -13.36
CA PRO A 241 35.99 24.60 -13.34
C PRO A 241 35.50 24.66 -11.89
N LEU A 242 34.80 25.73 -11.54
CA LEU A 242 34.16 25.89 -10.24
C LEU A 242 32.69 25.49 -10.36
N TYR A 243 32.26 24.53 -9.54
CA TYR A 243 30.90 24.05 -9.55
C TYR A 243 30.05 24.78 -8.51
N TYR A 244 28.75 24.88 -8.79
CA TYR A 244 27.78 25.49 -7.88
C TYR A 244 27.86 24.91 -6.46
N GLY A 245 28.00 23.58 -6.34
CA GLY A 245 28.08 22.91 -5.04
C GLY A 245 29.30 23.32 -4.21
N ASP A 246 30.44 23.59 -4.86
CA ASP A 246 31.68 23.99 -4.19
C ASP A 246 31.55 25.42 -3.66
N VAL A 247 31.07 26.33 -4.50
CA VAL A 247 30.82 27.74 -4.14
C VAL A 247 29.81 27.85 -2.99
N VAL A 248 28.68 27.15 -3.10
CA VAL A 248 27.62 27.21 -2.09
C VAL A 248 28.01 26.51 -0.79
N GLY A 249 28.84 25.46 -0.86
CA GLY A 249 29.36 24.75 0.30
C GLY A 249 30.05 25.65 1.33
N HIS A 250 30.71 26.73 0.88
CA HIS A 250 31.35 27.68 1.78
C HIS A 250 30.33 28.49 2.62
N PHE A 251 29.27 28.99 2.01
CA PHE A 251 28.20 29.72 2.72
C PHE A 251 27.32 28.84 3.61
N VAL A 252 27.43 27.53 3.42
CA VAL A 252 26.66 26.49 4.09
C VAL A 252 27.41 26.02 5.34
N SER A 253 28.74 26.14 5.37
CA SER A 253 29.59 25.70 6.50
C SER A 253 29.24 26.33 7.87
N ASP A 254 28.56 27.48 7.91
CA ASP A 254 28.10 28.14 9.15
C ASP A 254 26.73 27.66 9.66
N ALA A 255 25.97 26.90 8.87
CA ALA A 255 24.73 26.30 9.34
C ALA A 255 25.06 25.00 10.09
N THR A 256 24.70 24.91 11.38
CA THR A 256 24.85 23.71 12.21
C THR A 256 24.09 22.52 11.61
N PHE A 257 24.72 21.79 10.69
CA PHE A 257 24.22 20.51 10.21
C PHE A 257 24.44 19.45 11.28
N SER A 258 23.54 18.47 11.34
CA SER A 258 23.81 17.24 12.07
C SER A 258 25.09 16.62 11.53
N ASN A 259 26.09 16.44 12.40
CA ASN A 259 27.29 15.70 12.05
C ASN A 259 26.87 14.27 11.64
N LEU A 260 26.97 13.96 10.34
CA LEU A 260 26.61 12.66 9.75
C LEU A 260 27.84 12.08 9.05
N SER A 261 28.18 10.83 9.35
CA SER A 261 29.09 10.01 8.55
C SER A 261 28.33 8.81 7.98
N PHE A 262 28.44 8.58 6.68
CA PHE A 262 27.91 7.41 5.99
C PHE A 262 29.06 6.67 5.33
N ASN A 263 29.44 5.53 5.90
CA ASN A 263 30.62 4.76 5.51
C ASN A 263 30.19 3.36 5.06
N VAL A 264 30.66 2.92 3.89
CA VAL A 264 30.43 1.60 3.31
C VAL A 264 31.79 0.98 3.03
N ASP A 265 32.06 -0.15 3.67
CA ASP A 265 33.37 -0.80 3.65
C ASP A 265 33.25 -2.20 3.02
N ALA A 266 33.91 -2.39 1.87
CA ALA A 266 34.08 -3.67 1.15
C ALA A 266 32.79 -4.49 0.99
N LEU A 267 31.72 -3.86 0.51
CA LEU A 267 30.38 -4.45 0.44
C LEU A 267 30.25 -5.48 -0.69
N GLU A 268 29.85 -6.71 -0.36
CA GLU A 268 29.47 -7.78 -1.31
C GLU A 268 28.05 -8.28 -1.04
N PHE A 269 27.30 -8.59 -2.09
CA PHE A 269 25.97 -9.19 -2.00
C PHE A 269 25.81 -10.39 -2.94
N ARG A 270 25.20 -11.47 -2.45
CA ARG A 270 24.87 -12.67 -3.23
C ARG A 270 23.38 -12.96 -3.19
N PHE A 271 22.82 -13.25 -4.36
CA PHE A 271 21.43 -13.66 -4.49
C PHE A 271 21.21 -15.10 -3.95
N PRO A 272 19.97 -15.49 -3.60
CA PRO A 272 19.67 -16.85 -3.11
C PRO A 272 20.02 -17.98 -4.07
N ASN A 273 20.13 -17.69 -5.36
CA ASN A 273 20.55 -18.63 -6.41
C ASN A 273 22.08 -18.81 -6.48
N GLY A 274 22.86 -18.11 -5.63
CA GLY A 274 24.32 -18.18 -5.55
C GLY A 274 25.07 -17.17 -6.42
N HIS A 275 24.39 -16.44 -7.31
CA HIS A 275 25.03 -15.41 -8.14
C HIS A 275 25.44 -14.20 -7.30
N VAL A 276 26.66 -13.68 -7.51
CA VAL A 276 27.11 -12.42 -6.91
C VAL A 276 26.42 -11.26 -7.63
N GLY A 277 25.83 -10.36 -6.86
CA GLY A 277 25.08 -9.20 -7.36
C GLY A 277 25.76 -7.86 -7.13
N LEU A 278 26.73 -7.78 -6.21
CA LEU A 278 27.54 -6.59 -5.92
C LEU A 278 28.97 -7.01 -5.54
N HIS A 279 29.96 -6.28 -6.03
CA HIS A 279 31.38 -6.55 -5.83
C HIS A 279 32.11 -5.35 -5.20
N ASP A 280 32.73 -5.54 -4.04
CA ASP A 280 33.66 -4.61 -3.37
C ASP A 280 33.27 -3.12 -3.44
N VAL A 281 32.05 -2.80 -3.03
CA VAL A 281 31.55 -1.42 -3.06
C VAL A 281 32.05 -0.66 -1.84
N ASN A 282 32.69 0.50 -2.08
CA ASN A 282 33.25 1.38 -1.05
C ASN A 282 32.73 2.82 -1.25
N ILE A 283 32.10 3.41 -0.23
CA ILE A 283 31.48 4.75 -0.29
C ILE A 283 31.71 5.43 1.08
N SER A 284 32.16 6.68 1.09
CA SER A 284 32.29 7.46 2.34
C SER A 284 31.84 8.91 2.12
N GLU A 285 30.77 9.31 2.79
CA GLU A 285 30.09 10.59 2.55
C GLU A 285 29.56 11.26 3.81
N GLY A 286 29.39 12.58 3.71
CA GLY A 286 28.84 13.45 4.75
C GLY A 286 27.44 13.96 4.45
N PRO A 287 26.89 14.83 5.31
CA PRO A 287 25.61 15.48 5.05
C PRO A 287 25.70 16.40 3.83
N GLY A 288 24.53 16.64 3.23
CA GLY A 288 24.33 17.68 2.21
C GLY A 288 24.83 17.37 0.81
N LYS A 289 25.04 16.10 0.49
CA LYS A 289 25.42 15.64 -0.86
C LYS A 289 24.26 14.92 -1.54
N LEU A 290 24.07 15.21 -2.83
CA LEU A 290 23.16 14.50 -3.73
C LEU A 290 23.97 13.61 -4.68
N ILE A 291 23.81 12.29 -4.53
CA ILE A 291 24.65 11.28 -5.18
C ILE A 291 23.79 10.43 -6.12
N ALA A 292 24.14 10.40 -7.40
CA ALA A 292 23.46 9.55 -8.38
C ALA A 292 24.11 8.17 -8.49
N ILE A 293 23.29 7.12 -8.60
CA ILE A 293 23.70 5.75 -8.93
C ILE A 293 23.23 5.46 -10.35
N MET A 294 24.18 5.18 -11.24
CA MET A 294 23.96 4.99 -12.68
C MET A 294 24.58 3.68 -13.16
N GLY A 295 24.09 3.16 -14.28
CA GLY A 295 24.50 1.84 -14.77
C GLY A 295 23.49 1.27 -15.78
N ALA A 296 23.92 0.30 -16.59
CA ALA A 296 23.05 -0.40 -17.53
C ALA A 296 21.91 -1.14 -16.82
N SER A 297 20.88 -1.57 -17.58
CA SER A 297 19.84 -2.44 -17.02
C SER A 297 20.45 -3.75 -16.51
N GLY A 298 20.07 -4.18 -15.30
CA GLY A 298 20.67 -5.37 -14.68
C GLY A 298 22.07 -5.18 -14.06
N ALA A 299 22.62 -3.95 -14.02
CA ALA A 299 23.91 -3.65 -13.37
C ALA A 299 23.90 -3.73 -11.83
N GLY A 300 22.76 -4.00 -11.19
CA GLY A 300 22.66 -4.09 -9.73
C GLY A 300 22.33 -2.77 -9.01
N LYS A 301 21.93 -1.70 -9.72
CA LYS A 301 21.61 -0.37 -9.13
C LYS A 301 20.60 -0.43 -7.98
N THR A 302 19.42 -1.01 -8.23
CA THR A 302 18.37 -1.16 -7.22
C THR A 302 18.80 -2.11 -6.11
N THR A 303 19.62 -3.13 -6.44
CA THR A 303 20.20 -4.04 -5.43
C THR A 303 21.13 -3.28 -4.49
N LEU A 304 22.03 -2.45 -5.02
CA LEU A 304 22.90 -1.58 -4.24
C LEU A 304 22.07 -0.65 -3.36
N LEU A 305 21.08 0.04 -3.94
CA LEU A 305 20.21 0.94 -3.19
C LEU A 305 19.48 0.24 -2.03
N ASN A 306 18.97 -0.98 -2.26
CA ASN A 306 18.29 -1.77 -1.23
C ASN A 306 19.23 -2.22 -0.11
N VAL A 307 20.47 -2.59 -0.44
CA VAL A 307 21.48 -2.94 0.58
C VAL A 307 21.85 -1.69 1.38
N LEU A 308 22.15 -0.56 0.73
CA LEU A 308 22.48 0.69 1.41
C LEU A 308 21.32 1.24 2.29
N ALA A 309 20.07 0.93 1.93
CA ALA A 309 18.88 1.31 2.70
C ALA A 309 18.51 0.32 3.82
N GLY A 310 19.20 -0.82 3.95
CA GLY A 310 18.94 -1.81 4.99
C GLY A 310 17.80 -2.80 4.69
N LEU A 311 17.29 -2.80 3.45
CA LEU A 311 16.23 -3.72 2.97
C LEU A 311 16.75 -5.13 2.74
N GLU A 312 17.94 -5.24 2.14
CA GLU A 312 18.62 -6.51 1.86
C GLU A 312 19.88 -6.58 2.72
N THR A 313 20.19 -7.76 3.26
CA THR A 313 21.39 -7.95 4.09
C THR A 313 22.60 -8.28 3.21
N PRO A 314 23.73 -7.58 3.37
CA PRO A 314 24.95 -7.90 2.63
C PRO A 314 25.49 -9.26 3.02
N SER A 315 26.20 -9.90 2.09
CA SER A 315 26.90 -11.17 2.33
C SER A 315 28.25 -10.94 3.00
N LYS A 316 28.93 -9.83 2.69
CA LYS A 316 30.14 -9.34 3.35
C LYS A 316 30.18 -7.81 3.35
N GLY A 317 31.04 -7.24 4.20
CA GLY A 317 31.18 -5.80 4.36
C GLY A 317 30.15 -5.21 5.33
N HIS A 318 30.28 -3.91 5.56
CA HIS A 318 29.46 -3.17 6.52
C HIS A 318 28.96 -1.85 5.93
N VAL A 319 27.75 -1.46 6.32
CA VAL A 319 27.18 -0.13 6.06
C VAL A 319 27.02 0.54 7.41
N LEU A 320 27.74 1.63 7.64
CA LEU A 320 27.87 2.32 8.93
C LEU A 320 27.30 3.73 8.83
N ILE A 321 26.44 4.10 9.77
CA ILE A 321 25.93 5.47 9.95
C ILE A 321 26.39 5.95 11.32
N ASN A 322 27.24 6.99 11.37
CA ASN A 322 27.86 7.46 12.61
C ASN A 322 28.53 6.31 13.40
N GLY A 323 29.20 5.40 12.68
CA GLY A 323 29.85 4.21 13.25
C GLY A 323 28.92 3.06 13.66
N ILE A 324 27.60 3.16 13.45
CA ILE A 324 26.62 2.11 13.80
C ILE A 324 26.28 1.28 12.56
N ASP A 325 26.38 -0.05 12.66
CA ASP A 325 26.09 -0.97 11.54
C ASP A 325 24.58 -1.08 11.25
N LEU A 326 24.20 -0.70 10.02
CA LEU A 326 22.84 -0.66 9.53
C LEU A 326 22.11 -2.00 9.62
N HIS A 327 22.81 -3.10 9.33
CA HIS A 327 22.18 -4.40 9.20
C HIS A 327 22.15 -5.17 10.51
N LYS A 328 23.08 -4.89 11.43
CA LYS A 328 23.17 -5.54 12.74
C LYS A 328 22.42 -4.78 13.84
N GLU A 329 22.39 -3.45 13.79
CA GLU A 329 21.90 -2.59 14.87
C GLU A 329 20.71 -1.71 14.45
N LYS A 330 19.74 -2.31 13.73
CA LYS A 330 18.57 -1.62 13.15
C LYS A 330 17.79 -0.74 14.13
N ASP A 331 17.72 -1.12 15.40
CA ASP A 331 16.95 -0.38 16.42
C ASP A 331 17.57 0.98 16.77
N LYS A 332 18.91 1.14 16.63
CA LYS A 332 19.61 2.37 17.00
C LYS A 332 19.53 3.50 15.96
N ILE A 333 19.20 3.13 14.72
CA ILE A 333 19.17 4.00 13.53
C ILE A 333 17.75 4.14 12.96
N GLN A 334 16.75 3.68 13.72
CA GLN A 334 15.36 3.71 13.30
C GLN A 334 14.90 5.16 13.06
N GLY A 335 14.31 5.39 11.88
CA GLY A 335 13.83 6.72 11.48
C GLY A 335 14.89 7.62 10.82
N MET A 336 16.16 7.22 10.77
CA MET A 336 17.22 7.99 10.11
C MET A 336 17.25 7.84 8.59
N ILE A 337 16.75 6.71 8.11
CA ILE A 337 16.71 6.37 6.69
C ILE A 337 15.29 6.56 6.16
N GLY A 338 15.17 7.32 5.08
CA GLY A 338 13.98 7.34 4.23
C GLY A 338 14.22 6.56 2.95
N TYR A 339 13.20 5.84 2.46
CA TYR A 339 13.29 5.09 1.21
C TYR A 339 12.07 5.37 0.34
N VAL A 340 12.29 5.98 -0.83
CA VAL A 340 11.27 6.27 -1.83
C VAL A 340 11.39 5.26 -2.96
N ALA A 341 10.39 4.39 -3.09
CA ALA A 341 10.35 3.38 -4.15
C ALA A 341 10.07 4.00 -5.54
N GLN A 342 10.39 3.23 -6.59
CA GLN A 342 10.04 3.56 -7.97
C GLN A 342 8.53 3.71 -8.14
N ASP A 343 7.75 2.73 -7.66
CA ASP A 343 6.29 2.75 -7.65
C ASP A 343 5.74 3.83 -6.70
N ASP A 344 4.68 4.53 -7.12
CA ASP A 344 3.94 5.47 -6.27
C ASP A 344 2.96 4.73 -5.34
N LEU A 345 3.37 4.52 -4.09
CA LEU A 345 2.64 3.72 -3.10
C LEU A 345 1.61 4.54 -2.31
N LEU A 346 0.68 5.17 -3.01
CA LEU A 346 -0.34 6.05 -2.42
C LEU A 346 -1.68 5.32 -2.24
N ILE A 347 -2.47 5.73 -1.24
CA ILE A 347 -3.86 5.28 -1.12
C ILE A 347 -4.70 6.18 -2.03
N GLU A 348 -5.17 5.61 -3.13
CA GLU A 348 -5.75 6.33 -4.26
C GLU A 348 -7.09 7.02 -3.91
N GLU A 349 -7.88 6.44 -2.99
CA GLU A 349 -9.16 7.01 -2.56
C GLU A 349 -9.02 8.17 -1.57
N LEU A 350 -7.85 8.32 -0.94
CA LEU A 350 -7.63 9.39 0.03
C LEU A 350 -7.13 10.67 -0.64
N THR A 351 -7.34 11.80 0.04
CA THR A 351 -6.77 13.09 -0.39
C THR A 351 -5.27 13.15 -0.20
N VAL A 352 -4.63 14.13 -0.86
CA VAL A 352 -3.21 14.46 -0.67
C VAL A 352 -2.90 14.69 0.81
N PHE A 353 -3.74 15.48 1.50
CA PHE A 353 -3.62 15.72 2.93
C PHE A 353 -3.81 14.44 3.75
N GLN A 354 -4.85 13.65 3.49
CA GLN A 354 -5.15 12.44 4.25
C GLN A 354 -4.04 11.38 4.15
N ASN A 355 -3.46 11.19 2.96
CA ASN A 355 -2.32 10.28 2.77
C ASN A 355 -1.17 10.65 3.73
N LEU A 356 -0.81 11.94 3.77
CA LEU A 356 0.29 12.41 4.60
C LEU A 356 -0.08 12.46 6.09
N TYR A 357 -1.30 12.87 6.43
CA TYR A 357 -1.80 12.97 7.79
C TYR A 357 -1.87 11.63 8.51
N TYR A 358 -2.40 10.59 7.86
CA TYR A 358 -2.46 9.25 8.48
C TYR A 358 -1.09 8.58 8.56
N ASN A 359 -0.19 8.85 7.61
CA ASN A 359 1.20 8.46 7.74
C ASN A 359 1.86 9.15 8.94
N ALA A 360 1.70 10.46 9.09
CA ALA A 360 2.21 11.21 10.23
C ALA A 360 1.67 10.68 11.57
N LYS A 361 0.38 10.32 11.65
CA LYS A 361 -0.21 9.72 12.85
C LYS A 361 0.43 8.39 13.25
N LEU A 362 1.02 7.64 12.30
CA LEU A 362 1.77 6.41 12.55
C LEU A 362 3.25 6.69 12.91
N CYS A 363 3.76 7.89 12.62
CA CYS A 363 5.14 8.28 12.85
C CYS A 363 5.35 9.07 14.16
N PHE A 364 4.32 9.79 14.64
CA PHE A 364 4.42 10.70 15.79
C PHE A 364 3.33 10.41 16.83
N LYS A 365 3.73 9.89 18.00
CA LYS A 365 2.82 9.59 19.11
C LYS A 365 2.54 10.82 19.97
N ASP A 366 3.54 11.71 20.09
CA ASP A 366 3.61 12.79 21.08
C ASP A 366 3.00 14.10 20.60
N LEU A 367 2.78 14.26 19.29
CA LEU A 367 2.17 15.45 18.71
C LEU A 367 0.66 15.46 18.91
N SER A 368 0.12 16.65 19.21
CA SER A 368 -1.33 16.90 19.19
C SER A 368 -1.88 16.90 17.77
N GLU A 369 -3.21 16.81 17.60
CA GLU A 369 -3.81 16.83 16.26
C GLU A 369 -3.58 18.15 15.51
N GLU A 370 -3.52 19.28 16.24
CA GLU A 370 -3.23 20.60 15.68
C GLU A 370 -1.77 20.71 15.22
N GLU A 371 -0.83 20.26 16.05
CA GLU A 371 0.60 20.23 15.71
C GLU A 371 0.88 19.33 14.50
N LEU A 372 0.24 18.16 14.46
CA LEU A 372 0.37 17.21 13.36
C LEU A 372 -0.22 17.78 12.06
N THR A 373 -1.37 18.45 12.13
CA THR A 373 -1.96 19.15 10.99
C THR A 373 -1.05 20.26 10.48
N LYS A 374 -0.48 21.07 11.40
CA LYS A 374 0.46 22.14 11.06
C LYS A 374 1.72 21.59 10.39
N ARG A 375 2.29 20.50 10.91
CA ARG A 375 3.46 19.83 10.32
C ARG A 375 3.15 19.31 8.91
N VAL A 376 1.99 18.66 8.72
CA VAL A 376 1.53 18.18 7.41
C VAL A 376 1.37 19.34 6.42
N ASP A 377 0.70 20.42 6.81
CA ASP A 377 0.51 21.60 5.95
C ASP A 377 1.85 22.26 5.59
N GLN A 378 2.80 22.34 6.53
CA GLN A 378 4.16 22.83 6.28
C GLN A 378 4.92 21.93 5.30
N THR A 379 4.86 20.61 5.47
CA THR A 379 5.49 19.66 4.54
C THR A 379 4.88 19.80 3.14
N LEU A 380 3.55 19.86 3.01
CA LEU A 380 2.89 20.05 1.71
C LEU A 380 3.24 21.40 1.08
N ALA A 381 3.34 22.47 1.86
CA ALA A 381 3.76 23.78 1.36
C ALA A 381 5.20 23.75 0.84
N SER A 382 6.12 23.12 1.58
CA SER A 382 7.54 23.00 1.19
C SER A 382 7.75 22.22 -0.11
N LEU A 383 6.81 21.35 -0.47
CA LEU A 383 6.85 20.53 -1.70
C LEU A 383 6.01 21.12 -2.84
N GLY A 384 5.40 22.29 -2.64
CA GLY A 384 4.52 22.94 -3.61
C GLY A 384 3.18 22.22 -3.82
N LEU A 385 2.73 21.41 -2.84
CA LEU A 385 1.49 20.63 -2.89
C LEU A 385 0.33 21.25 -2.09
N GLY A 386 0.55 22.39 -1.41
CA GLY A 386 -0.46 23.02 -0.56
C GLY A 386 -1.78 23.35 -1.29
N HIS A 387 -1.71 23.74 -2.57
CA HIS A 387 -2.88 24.08 -3.39
C HIS A 387 -3.77 22.88 -3.76
N ILE A 388 -3.22 21.67 -3.76
CA ILE A 388 -3.95 20.43 -4.08
C ILE A 388 -4.28 19.58 -2.86
N LYS A 389 -4.07 20.09 -1.64
CA LYS A 389 -4.14 19.29 -0.41
C LYS A 389 -5.47 18.54 -0.22
N HIS A 390 -6.57 19.11 -0.69
CA HIS A 390 -7.92 18.55 -0.58
C HIS A 390 -8.35 17.71 -1.78
N LEU A 391 -7.52 17.62 -2.83
CA LEU A 391 -7.81 16.77 -3.98
C LEU A 391 -7.54 15.31 -3.62
N VAL A 392 -8.44 14.42 -4.08
CA VAL A 392 -8.24 12.97 -4.07
C VAL A 392 -7.09 12.61 -5.01
N VAL A 393 -6.25 11.65 -4.64
CA VAL A 393 -5.09 11.24 -5.46
C VAL A 393 -5.54 10.58 -6.77
N GLY A 394 -6.55 9.71 -6.69
CA GLY A 394 -7.10 8.98 -7.83
C GLY A 394 -6.21 7.85 -8.32
N ASN A 395 -6.76 7.00 -9.19
CA ASN A 395 -6.04 5.88 -9.79
C ASN A 395 -5.38 6.28 -11.13
N VAL A 396 -4.58 5.39 -11.70
CA VAL A 396 -3.84 5.65 -12.95
C VAL A 396 -4.76 5.96 -14.15
N LEU A 397 -5.98 5.41 -14.15
CA LEU A 397 -6.99 5.59 -15.21
C LEU A 397 -7.85 6.85 -15.03
N ASN A 398 -8.06 7.30 -13.80
CA ASN A 398 -8.81 8.49 -13.41
C ASN A 398 -7.90 9.44 -12.64
N LYS A 399 -6.88 9.95 -13.34
CA LYS A 399 -5.86 10.84 -12.77
C LYS A 399 -6.51 12.13 -12.29
N LYS A 400 -6.42 12.38 -10.98
CA LYS A 400 -6.87 13.64 -10.35
C LYS A 400 -5.71 14.61 -10.09
N ILE A 401 -4.51 14.09 -9.92
CA ILE A 401 -3.26 14.84 -9.78
C ILE A 401 -2.23 14.37 -10.82
N SER A 402 -1.28 15.23 -11.19
CA SER A 402 -0.25 14.93 -12.20
C SER A 402 0.79 13.91 -11.71
N GLY A 403 1.53 13.28 -12.62
CA GLY A 403 2.59 12.32 -12.25
C GLY A 403 3.67 12.94 -11.35
N GLY A 404 4.14 14.14 -11.68
CA GLY A 404 5.11 14.86 -10.84
C GLY A 404 4.54 15.28 -9.47
N GLN A 405 3.23 15.55 -9.37
CA GLN A 405 2.57 15.78 -8.08
C GLN A 405 2.49 14.50 -7.23
N ARG A 406 2.18 13.35 -7.85
CA ARG A 406 2.18 12.04 -7.17
C ARG A 406 3.56 11.69 -6.62
N LYS A 407 4.60 11.87 -7.43
CA LYS A 407 5.98 11.57 -7.02
C LYS A 407 6.43 12.45 -5.86
N ARG A 408 6.11 13.75 -5.90
CA ARG A 408 6.36 14.67 -4.77
C ARG A 408 5.61 14.28 -3.50
N LEU A 409 4.36 13.82 -3.61
CA LEU A 409 3.61 13.31 -2.46
C LEU A 409 4.23 12.01 -1.91
N ASN A 410 4.72 11.13 -2.77
CA ASN A 410 5.44 9.93 -2.36
C ASN A 410 6.72 10.26 -1.59
N ILE A 411 7.48 11.26 -2.05
CA ILE A 411 8.63 11.81 -1.33
C ILE A 411 8.19 12.44 0.00
N ALA A 412 7.06 13.17 0.03
CA ALA A 412 6.52 13.80 1.24
C ALA A 412 6.30 12.81 2.39
N LEU A 413 5.78 11.62 2.07
CA LEU A 413 5.48 10.56 3.03
C LEU A 413 6.74 10.08 3.77
N GLU A 414 7.89 10.10 3.11
CA GLU A 414 9.16 9.75 3.75
C GLU A 414 9.76 10.96 4.48
N LEU A 415 9.65 12.16 3.89
CA LEU A 415 10.23 13.41 4.40
C LEU A 415 9.56 13.96 5.66
N ILE A 416 8.31 13.63 5.94
CA ILE A 416 7.61 14.15 7.12
C ILE A 416 8.31 13.78 8.43
N ARG A 417 9.08 12.67 8.42
CA ARG A 417 9.92 12.17 9.51
C ARG A 417 11.30 12.84 9.59
N GLU A 418 11.64 13.70 8.64
CA GLU A 418 12.94 14.38 8.55
C GLU A 418 14.14 13.40 8.60
N PRO A 419 14.20 12.40 7.70
CA PRO A 419 15.33 11.47 7.66
C PRO A 419 16.65 12.20 7.33
N ALA A 420 17.75 11.72 7.91
CA ALA A 420 19.10 12.24 7.64
C ALA A 420 19.65 11.72 6.30
N VAL A 421 19.37 10.45 5.98
CA VAL A 421 19.74 9.80 4.72
C VAL A 421 18.48 9.43 3.95
N LEU A 422 18.39 9.84 2.69
CA LEU A 422 17.26 9.54 1.81
C LEU A 422 17.71 8.74 0.60
N PHE A 423 17.11 7.58 0.39
CA PHE A 423 17.30 6.76 -0.81
C PHE A 423 16.09 6.91 -1.73
N VAL A 424 16.33 7.21 -3.01
CA VAL A 424 15.26 7.49 -3.98
C VAL A 424 15.49 6.65 -5.22
N ASP A 425 14.58 5.72 -5.50
CA ASP A 425 14.68 4.82 -6.65
C ASP A 425 13.91 5.40 -7.85
N GLU A 426 14.64 5.69 -8.93
CA GLU A 426 14.15 6.21 -10.20
C GLU A 426 13.08 7.31 -10.09
N PRO A 427 13.41 8.49 -9.52
CA PRO A 427 12.42 9.54 -9.30
C PRO A 427 11.88 10.19 -10.57
N THR A 428 12.60 10.07 -11.68
CA THR A 428 12.29 10.71 -12.97
C THR A 428 11.55 9.78 -13.94
N SER A 429 11.35 8.52 -13.57
CA SER A 429 10.72 7.52 -14.45
C SER A 429 9.25 7.86 -14.71
N GLY A 430 8.85 7.85 -15.99
CA GLY A 430 7.48 8.16 -16.41
C GLY A 430 7.06 9.63 -16.30
N LEU A 431 8.02 10.55 -16.08
CA LEU A 431 7.78 12.00 -16.03
C LEU A 431 8.21 12.72 -17.32
N SER A 432 7.68 13.93 -17.51
CA SER A 432 8.21 14.84 -18.53
C SER A 432 9.58 15.38 -18.13
N SER A 433 10.38 15.91 -19.05
CA SER A 433 11.71 16.47 -18.74
C SER A 433 11.63 17.57 -17.68
N ARG A 434 10.67 18.49 -17.81
CA ARG A 434 10.45 19.58 -16.86
C ARG A 434 9.99 19.09 -15.48
N ASP A 435 9.11 18.09 -15.44
CA ASP A 435 8.68 17.51 -14.17
C ASP A 435 9.83 16.75 -13.48
N SER A 436 10.70 16.12 -14.27
CA SER A 436 11.91 15.45 -13.77
C SER A 436 12.88 16.45 -13.16
N GLU A 437 13.14 17.58 -13.84
CA GLU A 437 13.95 18.69 -13.32
C GLU A 437 13.39 19.20 -11.99
N ASN A 438 12.09 19.51 -11.93
CA ASN A 438 11.45 19.97 -10.69
C ASN A 438 11.61 18.98 -9.51
N VAL A 439 11.60 17.67 -9.78
CA VAL A 439 11.80 16.65 -8.74
C VAL A 439 13.26 16.60 -8.28
N ILE A 440 14.22 16.72 -9.20
CA ILE A 440 15.65 16.74 -8.85
C ILE A 440 16.03 18.06 -8.16
N ASP A 441 15.45 19.20 -8.57
CA ASP A 441 15.57 20.50 -7.88
C ASP A 441 15.15 20.37 -6.43
N LEU A 442 13.99 19.76 -6.19
CA LEU A 442 13.52 19.48 -4.83
C LEU A 442 14.53 18.63 -4.04
N LEU A 443 15.06 17.55 -4.62
CA LEU A 443 16.06 16.72 -3.95
C LEU A 443 17.35 17.52 -3.68
N LYS A 444 17.75 18.40 -4.62
CA LYS A 444 18.91 19.26 -4.42
C LYS A 444 18.69 20.25 -3.27
N GLU A 445 17.53 20.91 -3.20
CA GLU A 445 17.16 21.78 -2.08
C GLU A 445 17.18 21.04 -0.74
N LEU A 446 16.72 19.79 -0.71
CA LEU A 446 16.75 18.95 0.49
C LEU A 446 18.18 18.58 0.90
N SER A 447 19.06 18.34 -0.08
CA SER A 447 20.49 18.11 0.19
C SER A 447 21.14 19.38 0.73
N LEU A 448 20.87 20.56 0.19
CA LEU A 448 21.41 21.83 0.71
C LEU A 448 20.95 22.12 2.14
N LYS A 449 19.82 21.55 2.58
CA LYS A 449 19.35 21.54 3.98
C LYS A 449 20.00 20.45 4.85
N GLY A 450 21.11 19.85 4.41
CA GLY A 450 21.95 18.93 5.18
C GLY A 450 21.63 17.45 5.02
N LYS A 451 20.70 17.05 4.14
CA LYS A 451 20.37 15.63 3.94
C LYS A 451 21.36 14.97 2.99
N LEU A 452 21.77 13.75 3.30
CA LEU A 452 22.49 12.91 2.35
C LEU A 452 21.46 12.17 1.49
N ILE A 453 21.56 12.29 0.17
CA ILE A 453 20.56 11.72 -0.74
C ILE A 453 21.25 10.85 -1.79
N PHE A 454 20.84 9.59 -1.88
CA PHE A 454 21.21 8.67 -2.94
C PHE A 454 20.05 8.49 -3.90
N VAL A 455 20.29 8.65 -5.19
CA VAL A 455 19.26 8.54 -6.21
C VAL A 455 19.68 7.58 -7.33
N VAL A 456 18.88 6.56 -7.60
CA VAL A 456 19.06 5.75 -8.82
C VAL A 456 18.42 6.51 -9.97
N ILE A 457 19.18 6.77 -11.04
CA ILE A 457 18.67 7.46 -12.22
C ILE A 457 19.09 6.74 -13.50
N HIS A 458 18.16 6.68 -14.45
CA HIS A 458 18.38 6.12 -15.77
C HIS A 458 18.36 7.25 -16.80
N GLN A 459 19.45 7.43 -17.55
CA GLN A 459 19.56 8.40 -18.65
C GLN A 459 19.03 9.82 -18.32
N PRO A 460 19.67 10.55 -17.38
CA PRO A 460 19.28 11.92 -17.07
C PRO A 460 19.52 12.86 -18.26
N SER A 461 18.76 13.96 -18.30
CA SER A 461 19.11 15.11 -19.15
C SER A 461 20.44 15.70 -18.69
N SER A 462 21.11 16.45 -19.58
CA SER A 462 22.34 17.17 -19.23
C SER A 462 22.18 18.06 -18.01
N ASP A 463 21.06 18.77 -17.90
CA ASP A 463 20.80 19.68 -16.78
C ASP A 463 20.66 18.93 -15.47
N ILE A 464 19.87 17.84 -15.44
CA ILE A 464 19.77 16.96 -14.26
C ILE A 464 21.13 16.35 -13.91
N TYR A 465 21.88 15.89 -14.92
CA TYR A 465 23.18 15.24 -14.72
C TYR A 465 24.19 16.16 -14.01
N LYS A 466 24.18 17.46 -14.31
CA LYS A 466 25.05 18.48 -13.68
C LYS A 466 24.63 18.86 -12.26
N MET A 467 23.45 18.48 -11.80
CA MET A 467 22.97 18.82 -10.45
C MET A 467 23.50 17.89 -9.35
N PHE A 468 23.97 16.70 -9.74
CA PHE A 468 24.54 15.72 -8.81
C PHE A 468 25.92 16.18 -8.33
N ASP A 469 26.17 16.05 -7.03
CA ASP A 469 27.49 16.35 -6.47
C ASP A 469 28.48 15.23 -6.80
N LYS A 470 28.00 13.98 -6.80
CA LYS A 470 28.78 12.79 -7.21
C LYS A 470 27.92 11.79 -7.96
N ILE A 471 28.56 10.98 -8.78
CA ILE A 471 27.95 9.85 -9.49
C ILE A 471 28.75 8.58 -9.21
N PHE A 472 28.03 7.53 -8.85
CA PHE A 472 28.50 6.16 -8.71
C PHE A 472 28.02 5.35 -9.90
N ILE A 473 28.94 4.86 -10.74
CA ILE A 473 28.59 4.13 -11.97
C ILE A 473 28.94 2.65 -11.81
N MET A 474 27.98 1.80 -12.18
CA MET A 474 28.07 0.34 -12.13
C MET A 474 27.95 -0.28 -13.53
N ASP A 475 28.70 -1.34 -13.77
CA ASP A 475 28.58 -2.19 -14.96
C ASP A 475 27.84 -3.50 -14.63
N THR A 476 27.44 -4.21 -15.70
CA THR A 476 26.77 -5.51 -15.65
C THR A 476 27.47 -6.49 -14.72
N GLY A 477 26.68 -7.14 -13.85
CA GLY A 477 27.19 -8.05 -12.82
C GLY A 477 27.48 -7.40 -11.46
N GLY A 478 27.29 -6.09 -11.31
CA GLY A 478 27.44 -5.42 -10.02
C GLY A 478 28.85 -4.91 -9.74
N TYR A 479 29.61 -4.61 -10.78
CA TYR A 479 30.98 -4.10 -10.68
C TYR A 479 31.00 -2.56 -10.62
N PRO A 480 31.65 -1.94 -9.62
CA PRO A 480 31.86 -0.51 -9.57
C PRO A 480 32.92 -0.09 -10.60
N ILE A 481 32.66 0.98 -11.35
CA ILE A 481 33.55 1.41 -12.45
C ILE A 481 33.92 2.89 -12.40
N PHE A 482 33.20 3.71 -11.62
CA PHE A 482 33.52 5.12 -11.41
C PHE A 482 32.84 5.65 -10.14
N TYR A 483 33.52 6.51 -9.40
CA TYR A 483 32.95 7.30 -8.31
C TYR A 483 33.56 8.70 -8.24
N GLY A 484 32.79 9.75 -8.52
CA GLY A 484 33.34 11.11 -8.58
C GLY A 484 32.38 12.13 -9.19
N HIS A 485 32.90 13.28 -9.63
CA HIS A 485 32.08 14.37 -10.16
C HIS A 485 31.48 14.01 -11.55
N PRO A 486 30.22 14.39 -11.86
CA PRO A 486 29.56 14.06 -13.13
C PRO A 486 30.38 14.37 -14.40
N VAL A 487 30.98 15.56 -14.46
CA VAL A 487 31.73 16.02 -15.66
C VAL A 487 33.04 15.26 -15.84
N GLU A 488 33.65 14.81 -14.74
CA GLU A 488 34.88 14.03 -14.77
C GLU A 488 34.64 12.61 -15.28
N ALA A 489 33.47 12.03 -15.01
CA ALA A 489 33.11 10.70 -15.47
C ALA A 489 33.28 10.55 -16.99
N VAL A 490 32.77 11.52 -17.77
CA VAL A 490 32.89 11.52 -19.23
C VAL A 490 34.35 11.54 -19.66
N SER A 491 35.17 12.39 -19.04
CA SER A 491 36.60 12.50 -19.35
C SER A 491 37.35 11.22 -18.96
N TYR A 492 37.00 10.60 -17.82
CA TYR A 492 37.59 9.34 -17.35
C TYR A 492 37.40 8.20 -18.37
N PHE A 493 36.17 7.96 -18.83
CA PHE A 493 35.90 6.88 -19.78
C PHE A 493 36.52 7.14 -21.16
N LYS A 494 36.56 8.42 -21.60
CA LYS A 494 37.26 8.79 -22.84
C LYS A 494 38.76 8.55 -22.76
N ARG A 495 39.41 8.93 -21.64
CA ARG A 495 40.84 8.69 -21.41
C ARG A 495 41.15 7.19 -21.39
N ALA A 496 40.33 6.40 -20.69
CA ALA A 496 40.49 4.96 -20.60
C ALA A 496 40.36 4.23 -21.95
N THR A 497 39.60 4.80 -22.91
CA THR A 497 39.42 4.23 -24.25
C THR A 497 40.19 4.97 -25.35
N HIS A 498 41.09 5.88 -24.98
CA HIS A 498 41.92 6.67 -25.91
C HIS A 498 41.11 7.41 -26.99
N GLN A 499 39.95 7.97 -26.64
CA GLN A 499 39.16 8.78 -27.58
C GLN A 499 39.80 10.15 -27.83
N ILE A 500 39.50 10.72 -29.00
CA ILE A 500 39.84 12.11 -29.32
C ILE A 500 39.11 13.02 -28.34
N ASP A 501 39.75 14.12 -27.93
CA ASP A 501 39.22 15.06 -26.93
C ASP A 501 38.95 14.43 -25.55
N ALA A 502 39.84 13.55 -25.08
CA ALA A 502 39.67 12.83 -23.83
C ALA A 502 39.54 13.73 -22.58
N ASP A 503 40.11 14.93 -22.62
CA ASP A 503 40.02 15.92 -21.53
C ASP A 503 38.73 16.75 -21.56
N ARG A 504 37.85 16.53 -22.56
CA ARG A 504 36.58 17.26 -22.71
C ARG A 504 35.42 16.48 -22.09
N GLY A 505 35.03 16.86 -20.88
CA GLY A 505 33.86 16.32 -20.19
C GLY A 505 32.52 16.96 -20.59
N GLN A 506 32.55 18.18 -21.15
CA GLN A 506 31.36 18.93 -21.58
C GLN A 506 31.62 19.70 -22.88
N CYS A 507 30.55 20.09 -23.56
CA CYS A 507 30.64 20.93 -24.75
C CYS A 507 31.15 22.33 -24.40
N HIS A 508 32.18 22.84 -25.09
CA HIS A 508 32.72 24.18 -24.85
C HIS A 508 31.78 25.30 -25.30
N THR A 509 30.90 25.04 -26.28
CA THR A 509 30.01 26.06 -26.83
C THR A 509 28.75 26.26 -26.00
N CYS A 510 28.17 25.18 -25.48
CA CYS A 510 26.87 25.23 -24.80
C CYS A 510 26.87 24.63 -23.39
N GLY A 511 28.02 24.18 -22.87
CA GLY A 511 28.13 23.58 -21.54
C GLY A 511 27.38 22.26 -21.37
N ASN A 512 26.84 21.68 -22.46
CA ASN A 512 26.04 20.49 -22.41
C ASN A 512 26.92 19.24 -22.18
N VAL A 513 26.48 18.37 -21.29
CA VAL A 513 27.08 17.05 -21.07
C VAL A 513 26.19 16.00 -21.71
N ASN A 514 26.77 14.97 -22.32
CA ASN A 514 26.00 13.84 -22.85
C ASN A 514 26.22 12.60 -21.96
N PRO A 515 25.31 12.30 -21.03
CA PRO A 515 25.44 11.14 -20.15
C PRO A 515 25.41 9.81 -20.90
N GLU A 516 24.73 9.73 -22.05
CA GLU A 516 24.68 8.50 -22.87
C GLU A 516 26.04 8.13 -23.44
N GLN A 517 26.94 9.10 -23.63
CA GLN A 517 28.29 8.84 -24.12
C GLN A 517 29.03 7.87 -23.19
N ILE A 518 28.81 7.95 -21.88
CA ILE A 518 29.43 7.04 -20.91
C ILE A 518 29.01 5.60 -21.19
N PHE A 519 27.71 5.36 -21.36
CA PHE A 519 27.18 4.01 -21.65
C PHE A 519 27.63 3.50 -23.01
N ASN A 520 27.67 4.36 -24.04
CA ASN A 520 28.18 3.99 -25.36
C ASN A 520 29.66 3.56 -25.31
N ILE A 521 30.45 4.13 -24.41
CA ILE A 521 31.86 3.74 -24.19
C ILE A 521 31.94 2.40 -23.46
N ILE A 522 31.18 2.24 -22.38
CA ILE A 522 31.19 1.02 -21.56
C ILE A 522 30.67 -0.20 -22.35
N GLU A 523 29.65 0.01 -23.20
CA GLU A 523 29.02 -1.02 -24.03
C GLU A 523 29.66 -1.19 -25.42
N ALA A 524 30.76 -0.50 -25.72
CA ALA A 524 31.38 -0.57 -27.03
C ALA A 524 31.80 -2.01 -27.40
N HIS A 525 31.35 -2.47 -28.58
CA HIS A 525 31.65 -3.81 -29.09
C HIS A 525 32.89 -3.84 -29.98
N VAL A 526 33.57 -5.00 -30.00
CA VAL A 526 34.66 -5.28 -30.94
C VAL A 526 34.06 -5.37 -32.34
N VAL A 527 34.77 -4.83 -33.33
CA VAL A 527 34.34 -4.83 -34.73
C VAL A 527 35.12 -5.93 -35.45
N ASP A 528 34.44 -6.72 -36.26
CA ASP A 528 35.07 -7.76 -37.08
C ASP A 528 35.82 -7.17 -38.29
N GLU A 529 36.46 -8.02 -39.09
CA GLU A 529 37.23 -7.60 -40.28
C GLU A 529 36.36 -6.94 -41.36
N TYR A 530 35.04 -7.09 -41.29
CA TYR A 530 34.06 -6.55 -42.24
C TYR A 530 33.41 -5.25 -41.74
N GLY A 531 33.78 -4.76 -40.56
CA GLY A 531 33.19 -3.55 -39.99
C GLY A 531 31.88 -3.79 -39.24
N GLN A 532 31.50 -5.04 -38.97
CA GLN A 532 30.28 -5.38 -38.22
C GLN A 532 30.60 -5.52 -36.72
N PHE A 533 29.68 -5.06 -35.87
CA PHE A 533 29.82 -5.22 -34.43
C PHE A 533 29.63 -6.70 -34.04
N THR A 534 30.63 -7.26 -33.37
CA THR A 534 30.55 -8.57 -32.73
C THR A 534 29.77 -8.49 -31.42
N ASN A 535 29.41 -9.63 -30.84
CA ASN A 535 28.78 -9.68 -29.52
C ASN A 535 29.78 -9.47 -28.36
N GLU A 536 31.07 -9.38 -28.65
CA GLU A 536 32.10 -9.22 -27.62
C GLU A 536 32.31 -7.73 -27.32
N ARG A 537 32.33 -7.37 -26.04
CA ARG A 537 32.64 -6.01 -25.59
C ARG A 537 34.15 -5.76 -25.68
N LYS A 538 34.54 -4.53 -26.02
CA LYS A 538 35.96 -4.12 -26.05
C LYS A 538 36.63 -4.22 -24.68
N MET A 539 35.87 -3.93 -23.61
CA MET A 539 36.32 -3.99 -22.23
C MET A 539 35.27 -4.75 -21.41
N THR A 540 35.73 -5.73 -20.64
CA THR A 540 34.87 -6.52 -19.74
C THR A 540 34.57 -5.76 -18.44
N PRO A 541 33.46 -6.07 -17.75
CA PRO A 541 33.13 -5.45 -16.46
C PRO A 541 34.25 -5.58 -15.41
N THR A 542 34.93 -6.72 -15.39
CA THR A 542 36.08 -6.97 -14.49
C THR A 542 37.28 -6.07 -14.81
N GLN A 543 37.56 -5.82 -16.10
CA GLN A 543 38.65 -4.92 -16.48
C GLN A 543 38.34 -3.47 -16.08
N TRP A 544 37.09 -3.03 -16.27
CA TRP A 544 36.66 -1.71 -15.79
C TRP A 544 36.76 -1.58 -14.27
N SER A 545 36.38 -2.63 -13.54
CA SER A 545 36.49 -2.67 -12.08
C SER A 545 37.93 -2.59 -11.58
N ASN A 546 38.87 -3.24 -12.27
CA ASN A 546 40.29 -3.18 -11.92
C ASN A 546 40.85 -1.76 -12.14
N LEU A 547 40.51 -1.11 -13.26
CA LEU A 547 40.89 0.29 -13.51
C LEU A 547 40.31 1.24 -12.45
N TYR A 548 39.09 0.97 -11.99
CA TYR A 548 38.47 1.70 -10.89
C TYR A 548 39.27 1.54 -9.59
N ALA A 549 39.59 0.30 -9.20
CA ALA A 549 40.34 0.01 -7.98
C ALA A 549 41.76 0.61 -7.97
N GLU A 550 42.40 0.74 -9.14
CA GLU A 550 43.72 1.37 -9.26
C GLU A 550 43.69 2.90 -9.11
N LYS A 551 42.63 3.56 -9.60
CA LYS A 551 42.53 5.02 -9.64
C LYS A 551 41.80 5.64 -8.46
N PHE A 552 40.81 4.96 -7.91
CA PHE A 552 39.94 5.50 -6.87
C PHE A 552 40.27 4.85 -5.54
N THR A 553 40.76 5.66 -4.60
CA THR A 553 40.91 5.28 -3.19
C THR A 553 39.90 6.08 -2.38
N THR A 554 39.00 5.39 -1.67
CA THR A 554 37.99 6.06 -0.85
C THR A 554 38.59 6.45 0.49
N GLU A 555 38.81 7.74 0.71
CA GLU A 555 39.19 8.25 2.03
C GLU A 555 38.01 8.10 3.00
N ARG A 556 38.18 7.28 4.03
CA ARG A 556 37.15 7.03 5.05
C ARG A 556 37.03 8.24 5.96
N ARG A 557 35.84 8.85 6.03
CA ARG A 557 35.50 9.86 7.04
C ARG A 557 35.47 9.27 8.44
N ASP A 558 35.96 10.04 9.40
CA ASP A 558 35.87 9.70 10.81
C ASP A 558 34.40 9.56 11.26
N ASP A 559 34.17 8.58 12.14
CA ASP A 559 32.85 8.31 12.66
C ASP A 559 32.46 9.39 13.68
N VAL A 560 31.37 10.09 13.39
CA VAL A 560 30.78 11.06 14.29
C VAL A 560 30.14 10.31 15.47
N ARG A 561 30.45 10.71 16.71
CA ARG A 561 29.92 10.07 17.94
C ARG A 561 28.74 10.79 18.59
N ASP A 562 28.25 11.87 18.00
CA ASP A 562 27.11 12.62 18.53
C ASP A 562 25.83 11.76 18.54
N ALA A 563 25.00 11.96 19.57
CA ALA A 563 23.74 11.25 19.68
C ALA A 563 22.83 11.61 18.51
N LEU A 564 22.45 10.57 17.77
CA LEU A 564 21.53 10.63 16.63
C LEU A 564 20.16 11.21 17.07
N PRO A 565 19.67 12.32 16.48
CA PRO A 565 18.35 12.86 16.83
C PRO A 565 17.24 11.87 16.47
N GLN A 566 16.54 11.33 17.46
CA GLN A 566 15.40 10.43 17.22
C GLN A 566 14.19 11.24 16.73
N ALA A 567 13.99 11.26 15.41
CA ALA A 567 12.86 11.96 14.80
C ALA A 567 11.54 11.14 14.85
N LEU A 568 11.60 9.84 15.14
CA LEU A 568 10.45 8.93 15.09
C LEU A 568 9.94 8.58 16.49
N SER A 569 8.63 8.74 16.74
CA SER A 569 7.99 8.27 17.97
C SER A 569 6.73 7.46 17.66
N ILE A 570 6.87 6.14 17.57
CA ILE A 570 5.78 5.26 17.12
C ILE A 570 4.67 5.16 18.19
N PRO A 571 3.38 5.27 17.82
CA PRO A 571 2.27 5.14 18.74
C PRO A 571 2.07 3.69 19.24
N LYS A 572 1.40 3.54 20.38
CA LYS A 572 1.06 2.22 20.95
C LYS A 572 0.12 1.42 20.03
N ARG A 573 0.10 0.09 20.19
CA ARG A 573 -0.68 -0.86 19.37
C ARG A 573 -2.15 -0.50 19.17
N PHE A 574 -2.83 0.01 20.21
CA PHE A 574 -4.24 0.41 20.12
C PHE A 574 -4.44 1.67 19.26
N LYS A 575 -3.60 2.70 19.44
CA LYS A 575 -3.66 3.92 18.62
C LYS A 575 -3.34 3.59 17.15
N GLN A 576 -2.40 2.67 16.88
CA GLN A 576 -2.16 2.15 15.53
C GLN A 576 -3.40 1.46 14.95
N PHE A 577 -4.08 0.59 15.72
CA PHE A 577 -5.30 -0.08 15.30
C PHE A 577 -6.41 0.92 14.93
N VAL A 578 -6.60 1.97 15.73
CA VAL A 578 -7.56 3.04 15.44
C VAL A 578 -7.18 3.75 14.14
N VAL A 579 -5.93 4.14 13.97
CA VAL A 579 -5.46 4.82 12.75
C VAL A 579 -5.64 3.96 11.50
N PHE A 580 -5.26 2.69 11.54
CA PHE A 580 -5.46 1.77 10.42
C PHE A 580 -6.95 1.57 10.10
N THR A 581 -7.79 1.42 11.13
CA THR A 581 -9.24 1.29 10.97
C THR A 581 -9.85 2.53 10.34
N THR A 582 -9.52 3.72 10.84
CA THR A 582 -10.03 4.98 10.28
C THR A 582 -9.57 5.18 8.83
N ARG A 583 -8.29 4.92 8.54
CA ARG A 583 -7.72 5.04 7.20
C ARG A 583 -8.42 4.11 6.20
N ASP A 584 -8.60 2.84 6.58
CA ASP A 584 -9.23 1.83 5.74
C ASP A 584 -10.73 2.08 5.54
N LEU A 585 -11.42 2.51 6.61
CA LEU A 585 -12.84 2.91 6.53
C LEU A 585 -13.04 4.10 5.59
N LEU A 586 -12.20 5.14 5.68
CA LEU A 586 -12.30 6.31 4.81
C LEU A 586 -12.05 5.94 3.34
N SER A 587 -11.02 5.14 3.05
CA SER A 587 -10.76 4.67 1.68
C SER A 587 -11.99 3.93 1.10
N LYS A 588 -12.64 3.07 1.90
CA LYS A 588 -13.84 2.33 1.49
C LYS A 588 -15.08 3.21 1.32
N VAL A 589 -15.33 4.14 2.23
CA VAL A 589 -16.50 5.05 2.17
C VAL A 589 -16.40 6.00 0.99
N THR A 590 -15.19 6.42 0.61
CA THR A 590 -14.98 7.25 -0.59
C THR A 590 -15.25 6.47 -1.88
N ASN A 591 -15.10 5.15 -1.88
CA ASN A 591 -15.44 4.29 -3.02
C ASN A 591 -16.94 3.93 -3.01
N THR A 592 -17.76 4.83 -3.54
CA THR A 592 -19.23 4.67 -3.56
C THR A 592 -19.70 3.46 -4.37
N GLN A 593 -19.02 3.09 -5.46
CA GLN A 593 -19.37 1.92 -6.27
C GLN A 593 -19.14 0.62 -5.49
N TYR A 594 -17.97 0.48 -4.85
CA TYR A 594 -17.65 -0.67 -4.01
C TYR A 594 -18.65 -0.80 -2.86
N LEU A 595 -18.92 0.30 -2.14
CA LEU A 595 -19.84 0.27 -1.00
C LEU A 595 -21.28 -0.07 -1.43
N ALA A 596 -21.75 0.50 -2.54
CA ALA A 596 -23.08 0.23 -3.07
C ALA A 596 -23.24 -1.24 -3.47
N ILE A 597 -22.27 -1.82 -4.19
CA ILE A 597 -22.32 -3.23 -4.61
C ILE A 597 -22.36 -4.13 -3.37
N ASN A 598 -21.43 -3.97 -2.43
CA ASN A 598 -21.36 -4.83 -1.24
C ASN A 598 -22.59 -4.71 -0.33
N LEU A 599 -23.16 -3.51 -0.17
CA LEU A 599 -24.34 -3.32 0.67
C LEU A 599 -25.65 -3.77 -0.01
N LEU A 600 -25.75 -3.69 -1.34
CA LEU A 600 -26.95 -4.10 -2.10
C LEU A 600 -26.97 -5.57 -2.50
N GLU A 601 -25.81 -6.22 -2.58
CA GLU A 601 -25.70 -7.64 -2.94
C GLU A 601 -26.55 -8.54 -2.02
N ALA A 602 -26.40 -8.37 -0.70
CA ALA A 602 -27.11 -9.16 0.30
C ALA A 602 -28.64 -9.03 0.27
N PRO A 603 -29.21 -7.81 0.31
CA PRO A 603 -30.66 -7.66 0.23
C PRO A 603 -31.23 -8.11 -1.13
N LEU A 604 -30.51 -7.91 -2.23
CA LEU A 604 -30.94 -8.35 -3.55
C LEU A 604 -30.99 -9.88 -3.66
N LEU A 605 -29.94 -10.57 -3.20
CA LEU A 605 -29.90 -12.03 -3.18
C LEU A 605 -30.95 -12.62 -2.24
N ALA A 606 -31.16 -12.00 -1.06
CA ALA A 606 -32.22 -12.40 -0.14
C ALA A 606 -33.61 -12.28 -0.79
N PHE A 607 -33.87 -11.15 -1.45
CA PHE A 607 -35.12 -10.93 -2.18
C PHE A 607 -35.31 -11.97 -3.27
N LEU A 608 -34.32 -12.15 -4.16
CA LEU A 608 -34.41 -13.09 -5.27
C LEU A 608 -34.62 -14.53 -4.79
N LEU A 609 -33.84 -14.97 -3.81
CA LEU A 609 -33.96 -16.32 -3.25
C LEU A 609 -35.32 -16.52 -2.60
N ALA A 610 -35.71 -15.63 -1.69
CA ALA A 610 -36.96 -15.77 -0.94
C ALA A 610 -38.21 -15.62 -1.83
N PHE A 611 -38.16 -14.76 -2.86
CA PHE A 611 -39.24 -14.60 -3.82
C PHE A 611 -39.45 -15.85 -4.66
N ILE A 612 -38.37 -16.46 -5.17
CA ILE A 612 -38.44 -17.67 -6.00
C ILE A 612 -38.97 -18.87 -5.21
N ILE A 613 -38.55 -19.03 -3.96
CA ILE A 613 -38.86 -20.23 -3.17
C ILE A 613 -40.13 -20.11 -2.32
N ARG A 614 -40.82 -18.95 -2.36
CA ARG A 614 -42.09 -18.74 -1.65
C ARG A 614 -43.20 -19.59 -2.28
N PHE A 615 -43.23 -20.86 -1.91
CA PHE A 615 -44.14 -21.86 -2.45
C PHE A 615 -45.50 -21.81 -1.77
N GLN A 616 -46.58 -21.93 -2.55
CA GLN A 616 -47.97 -21.94 -2.07
C GLN A 616 -48.54 -23.34 -2.26
N ASN A 617 -48.78 -24.04 -1.17
CA ASN A 617 -49.32 -25.41 -1.17
C ASN A 617 -50.63 -25.52 -0.36
N SER A 618 -51.44 -24.45 -0.35
CA SER A 618 -52.74 -24.45 0.33
C SER A 618 -53.88 -24.55 -0.69
N THR A 619 -54.97 -25.20 -0.29
CA THR A 619 -56.19 -25.34 -1.08
C THR A 619 -56.82 -24.01 -1.51
N ASP A 620 -56.57 -22.94 -0.75
CA ASP A 620 -57.12 -21.60 -0.98
C ASP A 620 -56.15 -20.67 -1.73
N GLY A 621 -54.98 -21.17 -2.17
CA GLY A 621 -53.96 -20.37 -2.85
C GLY A 621 -53.26 -19.33 -1.96
N THR A 622 -53.44 -19.39 -0.63
CA THR A 622 -52.77 -18.49 0.32
C THR A 622 -51.43 -19.07 0.78
N TYR A 623 -50.44 -18.20 0.97
CA TYR A 623 -49.14 -18.63 1.48
C TYR A 623 -49.20 -18.98 2.97
N VAL A 624 -48.74 -20.18 3.32
CA VAL A 624 -48.63 -20.65 4.71
C VAL A 624 -47.23 -21.21 4.95
N PHE A 625 -46.51 -20.70 5.96
CA PHE A 625 -45.14 -21.12 6.29
C PHE A 625 -45.03 -22.63 6.52
N ARG A 626 -46.05 -23.24 7.13
CA ARG A 626 -46.10 -24.67 7.42
C ARG A 626 -45.91 -25.59 6.21
N PHE A 627 -46.49 -25.23 5.08
CA PHE A 627 -46.51 -26.07 3.88
C PHE A 627 -45.49 -25.61 2.82
N ASN A 628 -44.54 -24.76 3.20
CA ASN A 628 -43.46 -24.38 2.31
C ASN A 628 -42.35 -25.44 2.34
N ASP A 629 -42.24 -26.23 1.27
CA ASP A 629 -41.28 -27.33 1.18
C ASP A 629 -39.83 -26.86 1.06
N ASN A 630 -39.62 -25.61 0.67
CA ASN A 630 -38.30 -25.06 0.36
C ASN A 630 -37.55 -24.49 1.58
N ILE A 631 -38.08 -24.59 2.79
CA ILE A 631 -37.43 -24.02 3.99
C ILE A 631 -36.05 -24.65 4.28
N PRO A 632 -35.85 -25.99 4.20
CA PRO A 632 -34.52 -26.55 4.35
C PRO A 632 -33.53 -26.07 3.29
N ALA A 633 -33.97 -25.97 2.04
CA ALA A 633 -33.15 -25.42 0.96
C ALA A 633 -32.80 -23.95 1.22
N PHE A 634 -33.74 -23.14 1.74
CA PHE A 634 -33.47 -21.76 2.14
C PHE A 634 -32.38 -21.67 3.22
N ILE A 635 -32.42 -22.51 4.25
CA ILE A 635 -31.42 -22.51 5.32
C ILE A 635 -30.04 -22.83 4.76
N LEU A 636 -29.93 -23.86 3.91
CA LEU A 636 -28.68 -24.21 3.25
C LEU A 636 -28.17 -23.05 2.40
N MET A 637 -29.01 -22.51 1.52
CA MET A 637 -28.62 -21.44 0.61
C MET A 637 -28.24 -20.17 1.37
N SER A 638 -28.89 -19.87 2.50
CA SER A 638 -28.52 -18.74 3.37
C SER A 638 -27.11 -18.89 3.93
N VAL A 639 -26.74 -20.10 4.39
CA VAL A 639 -25.39 -20.40 4.88
C VAL A 639 -24.36 -20.30 3.76
N VAL A 640 -24.67 -20.81 2.57
CA VAL A 640 -23.77 -20.73 1.40
C VAL A 640 -23.58 -19.29 0.92
N VAL A 641 -24.66 -18.50 0.89
CA VAL A 641 -24.59 -17.07 0.54
C VAL A 641 -23.75 -16.30 1.55
N ALA A 642 -23.89 -16.57 2.86
CA ALA A 642 -23.04 -15.97 3.88
C ALA A 642 -21.55 -16.32 3.73
N LEU A 643 -21.23 -17.57 3.34
CA LEU A 643 -19.87 -18.00 3.00
C LEU A 643 -19.34 -17.27 1.76
N PHE A 644 -20.14 -17.21 0.68
CA PHE A 644 -19.75 -16.56 -0.56
C PHE A 644 -19.46 -15.06 -0.35
N MET A 645 -20.36 -14.34 0.32
CA MET A 645 -20.18 -12.91 0.62
C MET A 645 -18.90 -12.67 1.45
N GLY A 646 -18.67 -13.45 2.51
CA GLY A 646 -17.48 -13.29 3.34
C GLY A 646 -16.17 -13.56 2.58
N LEU A 647 -16.15 -14.58 1.70
CA LEU A 647 -14.99 -14.88 0.86
C LEU A 647 -14.70 -13.78 -0.15
N THR A 648 -15.73 -13.31 -0.87
CA THR A 648 -15.60 -12.32 -1.94
C THR A 648 -15.14 -10.97 -1.39
N VAL A 649 -15.71 -10.50 -0.28
CA VAL A 649 -15.38 -9.19 0.30
C VAL A 649 -13.96 -9.14 0.87
N SER A 650 -13.44 -10.25 1.38
CA SER A 650 -12.12 -10.32 2.03
C SER A 650 -10.98 -10.75 1.09
N ALA A 651 -11.30 -11.30 -0.08
CA ALA A 651 -10.35 -11.88 -1.04
C ALA A 651 -9.25 -10.91 -1.51
N GLU A 652 -9.53 -9.61 -1.68
CA GLU A 652 -8.59 -8.65 -2.27
C GLU A 652 -7.88 -7.74 -1.24
N GLU A 653 -8.23 -7.82 0.04
CA GLU A 653 -7.84 -6.81 1.03
C GLU A 653 -6.32 -6.75 1.29
N ILE A 654 -5.65 -7.88 1.45
CA ILE A 654 -4.22 -7.91 1.80
C ILE A 654 -3.35 -7.80 0.55
N ILE A 655 -3.76 -8.42 -0.56
CA ILE A 655 -3.01 -8.33 -1.82
C ILE A 655 -2.93 -6.88 -2.33
N ARG A 656 -4.00 -6.09 -2.18
CA ARG A 656 -4.05 -4.69 -2.57
C ARG A 656 -3.09 -3.82 -1.76
N ASP A 657 -3.02 -4.04 -0.45
CA ASP A 657 -2.19 -3.26 0.48
C ASP A 657 -0.72 -3.69 0.48
N ARG A 658 -0.36 -4.81 -0.17
CA ARG A 658 0.96 -5.44 -0.05
C ARG A 658 2.11 -4.48 -0.32
N LYS A 659 2.00 -3.67 -1.38
CA LYS A 659 3.05 -2.70 -1.71
C LYS A 659 3.18 -1.61 -0.64
N ILE A 660 2.05 -1.10 -0.15
CA ILE A 660 2.01 -0.09 0.93
C ILE A 660 2.62 -0.66 2.22
N GLN A 661 2.29 -1.91 2.58
CA GLN A 661 2.90 -2.58 3.74
C GLN A 661 4.41 -2.73 3.61
N ARG A 662 4.92 -3.00 2.40
CA ARG A 662 6.37 -3.10 2.17
C ARG A 662 7.06 -1.77 2.47
N ARG A 663 6.48 -0.64 2.06
CA ARG A 663 6.97 0.70 2.46
C ARG A 663 6.83 0.94 3.96
N GLU A 664 5.70 0.62 4.55
CA GLU A 664 5.47 0.86 5.98
C GLU A 664 6.29 -0.06 6.90
N SER A 665 6.90 -1.12 6.35
CA SER A 665 7.77 -2.02 7.11
C SER A 665 8.98 -1.33 7.75
N PHE A 666 9.50 -0.26 7.13
CA PHE A 666 10.59 0.57 7.69
C PHE A 666 10.22 1.25 9.02
N LEU A 667 8.93 1.39 9.31
CA LEU A 667 8.44 1.97 10.56
C LEU A 667 8.31 0.95 11.69
N ASN A 668 8.54 -0.35 11.44
CA ASN A 668 8.33 -1.44 12.41
C ASN A 668 6.93 -1.39 13.09
N LEU A 669 5.88 -1.14 12.30
CA LEU A 669 4.50 -1.07 12.80
C LEU A 669 3.97 -2.45 13.24
N SER A 670 2.97 -2.41 14.12
CA SER A 670 2.34 -3.61 14.68
C SER A 670 1.51 -4.35 13.64
N ARG A 671 2.00 -5.50 13.18
CA ARG A 671 1.27 -6.42 12.29
C ARG A 671 -0.10 -6.81 12.87
N SER A 672 -0.21 -7.06 14.17
CA SER A 672 -1.48 -7.43 14.79
C SER A 672 -2.50 -6.28 14.72
N SER A 673 -2.05 -5.03 14.84
CA SER A 673 -2.91 -3.85 14.76
C SER A 673 -3.48 -3.67 13.35
N TYR A 674 -2.66 -3.90 12.32
CA TYR A 674 -3.11 -3.90 10.93
C TYR A 674 -4.09 -5.05 10.62
N LEU A 675 -3.78 -6.28 11.04
CA LEU A 675 -4.68 -7.41 10.77
C LEU A 675 -6.01 -7.24 11.50
N MET A 676 -6.00 -6.79 12.76
CA MET A 676 -7.22 -6.54 13.53
C MET A 676 -8.07 -5.42 12.94
N SER A 677 -7.48 -4.37 12.37
CA SER A 677 -8.27 -3.32 11.71
C SER A 677 -9.02 -3.86 10.50
N LYS A 678 -8.37 -4.73 9.70
CA LYS A 678 -9.01 -5.40 8.56
C LYS A 678 -10.13 -6.34 9.01
N VAL A 679 -9.85 -7.19 10.00
CA VAL A 679 -10.84 -8.12 10.58
C VAL A 679 -12.08 -7.36 11.07
N THR A 680 -11.88 -6.26 11.79
CA THR A 680 -12.97 -5.48 12.40
C THR A 680 -13.87 -4.86 11.33
N ILE A 681 -13.28 -4.27 10.28
CA ILE A 681 -14.05 -3.66 9.18
C ILE A 681 -14.83 -4.73 8.41
N LEU A 682 -14.20 -5.86 8.10
CA LEU A 682 -14.86 -6.97 7.39
C LEU A 682 -15.99 -7.56 8.21
N PHE A 683 -15.79 -7.78 9.51
CA PHE A 683 -16.84 -8.28 10.39
C PHE A 683 -18.01 -7.31 10.51
N LEU A 684 -17.74 -6.00 10.60
CA LEU A 684 -18.80 -4.98 10.62
C LEU A 684 -19.61 -4.99 9.32
N LEU A 685 -18.95 -5.05 8.17
CA LEU A 685 -19.61 -5.11 6.86
C LEU A 685 -20.45 -6.38 6.73
N SER A 686 -19.88 -7.54 7.09
CA SER A 686 -20.62 -8.82 7.07
C SER A 686 -21.76 -8.88 8.08
N ALA A 687 -21.64 -8.22 9.24
CA ALA A 687 -22.74 -8.11 10.20
C ALA A 687 -23.93 -7.36 9.59
N ILE A 688 -23.67 -6.27 8.86
CA ILE A 688 -24.69 -5.49 8.16
C ILE A 688 -25.30 -6.31 7.01
N GLN A 689 -24.47 -6.93 6.17
CA GLN A 689 -24.92 -7.75 5.03
C GLN A 689 -25.79 -8.93 5.46
N THR A 690 -25.36 -9.69 6.47
CA THR A 690 -26.13 -10.83 6.97
C THR A 690 -27.41 -10.38 7.69
N LEU A 691 -27.41 -9.23 8.35
CA LEU A 691 -28.61 -8.67 8.98
C LEU A 691 -29.65 -8.28 7.93
N THR A 692 -29.25 -7.54 6.88
CA THR A 692 -30.17 -7.16 5.80
C THR A 692 -30.68 -8.37 5.04
N PHE A 693 -29.82 -9.37 4.79
CA PHE A 693 -30.20 -10.64 4.19
C PHE A 693 -31.31 -11.34 5.00
N VAL A 694 -31.11 -11.48 6.31
CA VAL A 694 -32.07 -12.15 7.20
C VAL A 694 -33.37 -11.36 7.34
N MET A 695 -33.29 -10.03 7.45
CA MET A 695 -34.49 -9.18 7.55
C MET A 695 -35.39 -9.36 6.34
N ILE A 696 -34.83 -9.33 5.12
CA ILE A 696 -35.62 -9.46 3.89
C ILE A 696 -36.08 -10.90 3.67
N GLY A 697 -35.16 -11.86 3.77
CA GLY A 697 -35.46 -13.27 3.50
C GLY A 697 -36.52 -13.84 4.45
N ASN A 698 -36.34 -13.65 5.76
CA ASN A 698 -37.29 -14.15 6.75
C ASN A 698 -38.64 -13.42 6.69
N TRP A 699 -38.64 -12.13 6.32
CA TRP A 699 -39.88 -11.38 6.15
C TRP A 699 -40.71 -11.91 4.96
N ILE A 700 -40.07 -12.16 3.81
CA ILE A 700 -40.75 -12.71 2.63
C ILE A 700 -41.25 -14.15 2.89
N LEU A 701 -40.49 -14.97 3.62
CA LEU A 701 -40.87 -16.35 3.92
C LEU A 701 -41.78 -16.50 5.14
N GLY A 702 -42.03 -15.43 5.89
CA GLY A 702 -42.88 -15.48 7.08
C GLY A 702 -42.27 -16.27 8.25
N ILE A 703 -40.93 -16.33 8.37
CA ILE A 703 -40.24 -16.97 9.49
C ILE A 703 -40.32 -16.06 10.72
N GLN A 704 -41.13 -16.44 11.71
CA GLN A 704 -41.41 -15.60 12.88
C GLN A 704 -40.52 -15.94 14.09
N GLY A 705 -39.98 -14.91 14.76
CA GLY A 705 -39.29 -15.04 16.05
C GLY A 705 -37.86 -15.58 16.00
N MET A 706 -37.29 -15.78 14.80
CA MET A 706 -35.98 -16.42 14.60
C MET A 706 -34.94 -15.51 13.93
N HIS A 707 -35.24 -14.22 13.74
CA HIS A 707 -34.35 -13.29 13.04
C HIS A 707 -32.96 -13.19 13.69
N LEU A 708 -32.88 -13.03 15.01
CA LEU A 708 -31.59 -12.92 15.71
C LEU A 708 -30.78 -14.23 15.66
N SER A 709 -31.44 -15.39 15.78
CA SER A 709 -30.78 -16.69 15.70
C SER A 709 -30.20 -16.95 14.30
N TYR A 710 -30.97 -16.63 13.25
CA TYR A 710 -30.50 -16.69 11.86
C TYR A 710 -29.34 -15.74 11.63
N TRP A 711 -29.50 -14.48 12.02
CA TRP A 711 -28.45 -13.48 11.88
C TRP A 711 -27.15 -13.90 12.58
N PHE A 712 -27.22 -14.38 13.82
CA PHE A 712 -26.04 -14.74 14.60
C PHE A 712 -25.24 -15.89 13.95
N ILE A 713 -25.90 -16.94 13.46
CA ILE A 713 -25.21 -18.05 12.80
C ILE A 713 -24.67 -17.61 11.44
N LEU A 714 -25.45 -16.90 10.62
CA LEU A 714 -24.99 -16.43 9.32
C LEU A 714 -23.82 -15.44 9.46
N PHE A 715 -23.87 -14.56 10.46
CA PHE A 715 -22.76 -13.68 10.83
C PHE A 715 -21.51 -14.48 11.23
N THR A 716 -21.67 -15.50 12.07
CA THR A 716 -20.57 -16.37 12.52
C THR A 716 -19.94 -17.12 11.34
N VAL A 717 -20.75 -17.66 10.43
CA VAL A 717 -20.30 -18.31 9.19
C VAL A 717 -19.59 -17.32 8.26
N SER A 718 -20.12 -16.11 8.13
CA SER A 718 -19.50 -15.04 7.32
C SER A 718 -18.16 -14.58 7.92
N CYS A 719 -18.03 -14.53 9.25
CA CYS A 719 -16.76 -14.26 9.95
C CYS A 719 -15.69 -15.31 9.64
N PHE A 720 -16.07 -16.59 9.66
CA PHE A 720 -15.18 -17.67 9.22
C PHE A 720 -14.74 -17.48 7.77
N ALA A 721 -15.68 -17.18 6.87
CA ALA A 721 -15.40 -16.94 5.46
C ALA A 721 -14.47 -15.72 5.25
N ASN A 722 -14.66 -14.63 5.99
CA ASN A 722 -13.78 -13.47 5.97
C ASN A 722 -12.33 -13.84 6.36
N MET A 723 -12.15 -14.66 7.40
CA MET A 723 -10.81 -15.10 7.80
C MET A 723 -10.18 -16.03 6.77
N LEU A 724 -10.98 -16.91 6.16
CA LEU A 724 -10.51 -17.78 5.09
C LEU A 724 -10.09 -16.96 3.86
N GLY A 725 -10.88 -15.97 3.46
CA GLY A 725 -10.58 -15.08 2.34
C GLY A 725 -9.35 -14.20 2.59
N LEU A 726 -9.14 -13.70 3.82
CA LEU A 726 -7.90 -13.01 4.18
C LEU A 726 -6.66 -13.91 4.09
N ASN A 727 -6.75 -15.18 4.52
CA ASN A 727 -5.65 -16.14 4.37
C ASN A 727 -5.31 -16.35 2.90
N ILE A 728 -6.31 -16.45 2.03
CA ILE A 728 -6.13 -16.59 0.59
C ILE A 728 -5.51 -15.31 0.00
N SER A 729 -6.01 -14.13 0.39
CA SER A 729 -5.49 -12.82 -0.01
C SER A 729 -4.01 -12.62 0.33
N ALA A 730 -3.60 -13.08 1.53
CA ALA A 730 -2.21 -13.01 1.96
C ALA A 730 -1.30 -14.00 1.20
N SER A 731 -1.84 -15.12 0.72
CA SER A 731 -1.03 -16.23 0.21
C SER A 731 -0.81 -16.20 -1.30
N PHE A 732 -1.75 -15.66 -2.09
CA PHE A 732 -1.64 -15.62 -3.55
C PHE A 732 -1.14 -14.27 -4.07
N ASN A 733 -0.55 -14.27 -5.27
CA ASN A 733 0.04 -13.07 -5.90
C ASN A 733 -0.87 -12.37 -6.91
N SER A 734 -2.07 -12.90 -7.19
CA SER A 734 -3.01 -12.32 -8.15
C SER A 734 -4.46 -12.47 -7.68
N ALA A 735 -5.25 -11.41 -7.81
CA ALA A 735 -6.69 -11.42 -7.52
C ALA A 735 -7.46 -12.42 -8.40
N VAL A 736 -7.05 -12.59 -9.67
CA VAL A 736 -7.67 -13.55 -10.60
C VAL A 736 -7.58 -14.98 -10.07
N THR A 737 -6.41 -15.36 -9.54
CA THR A 737 -6.20 -16.68 -8.95
C THR A 737 -7.11 -16.90 -7.73
N ILE A 738 -7.32 -15.85 -6.94
CA ILE A 738 -8.20 -15.90 -5.76
C ILE A 738 -9.64 -16.15 -6.19
N TYR A 739 -10.15 -15.43 -7.19
CA TYR A 739 -11.52 -15.63 -7.68
C TYR A 739 -11.77 -17.02 -8.28
N ILE A 740 -10.77 -17.62 -8.93
CA ILE A 740 -10.86 -19.01 -9.42
C ILE A 740 -10.96 -20.01 -8.25
N LEU A 741 -10.35 -19.69 -7.11
CA LEU A 741 -10.35 -20.56 -5.93
C LEU A 741 -11.67 -20.53 -5.16
N ILE A 742 -12.41 -19.41 -5.16
CA ILE A 742 -13.66 -19.27 -4.39
C ILE A 742 -14.68 -20.38 -4.71
N PRO A 743 -15.04 -20.67 -5.97
CA PRO A 743 -15.93 -21.80 -6.29
C PRO A 743 -15.38 -23.16 -5.84
N LEU A 744 -14.06 -23.38 -5.98
CA LEU A 744 -13.41 -24.63 -5.56
C LEU A 744 -13.52 -24.85 -4.04
N LEU A 745 -13.57 -23.77 -3.26
CA LEU A 745 -13.77 -23.83 -1.82
C LEU A 745 -15.24 -23.98 -1.43
N LEU A 746 -16.17 -23.39 -2.20
CA LEU A 746 -17.60 -23.44 -1.91
C LEU A 746 -18.26 -24.78 -2.27
N ILE A 747 -17.84 -25.43 -3.37
CA ILE A 747 -18.44 -26.70 -3.81
C ILE A 747 -18.34 -27.80 -2.73
N PRO A 748 -17.16 -28.06 -2.11
CA PRO A 748 -17.05 -29.02 -1.01
C PRO A 748 -17.91 -28.64 0.20
N GLN A 749 -17.98 -27.35 0.54
CA GLN A 749 -18.84 -26.85 1.62
C GLN A 749 -20.31 -27.15 1.34
N LEU A 750 -20.76 -27.02 0.08
CA LEU A 750 -22.12 -27.35 -0.32
C LEU A 750 -22.40 -28.87 -0.20
N ILE A 751 -21.52 -29.69 -0.77
CA ILE A 751 -21.68 -31.16 -0.83
C ILE A 751 -21.67 -31.78 0.57
N LEU A 752 -20.75 -31.34 1.42
CA LEU A 752 -20.53 -31.89 2.77
C LEU A 752 -21.33 -31.16 3.86
N SER A 753 -22.31 -30.34 3.48
CA SER A 753 -23.22 -29.67 4.43
C SER A 753 -24.19 -30.64 5.15
N GLY A 754 -24.46 -31.80 4.54
CA GLY A 754 -25.45 -32.78 5.03
C GLY A 754 -26.89 -32.51 4.55
N ALA A 755 -27.12 -31.40 3.85
CA ALA A 755 -28.44 -31.01 3.34
C ALA A 755 -28.79 -31.67 2.00
N ILE A 756 -27.84 -31.68 1.05
CA ILE A 756 -28.06 -32.23 -0.30
C ILE A 756 -27.87 -33.75 -0.30
N PHE A 757 -26.83 -34.22 0.37
CA PHE A 757 -26.48 -35.64 0.44
C PHE A 757 -26.48 -36.08 1.91
N ASN A 758 -27.23 -37.15 2.19
CA ASN A 758 -27.21 -37.78 3.50
C ASN A 758 -25.83 -38.42 3.74
N PHE A 759 -25.20 -38.14 4.89
CA PHE A 759 -23.88 -38.64 5.25
C PHE A 759 -23.77 -40.17 5.24
N ASP A 760 -24.83 -40.89 5.61
CA ASP A 760 -24.84 -42.35 5.60
C ASP A 760 -24.83 -42.95 4.19
N LYS A 761 -25.09 -42.13 3.16
CA LYS A 761 -25.09 -42.54 1.74
C LYS A 761 -23.86 -42.05 0.97
N LEU A 762 -22.90 -41.41 1.64
CA LEU A 762 -21.62 -41.06 1.03
C LEU A 762 -20.72 -42.29 0.89
N ASN A 763 -19.70 -42.18 0.04
CA ASN A 763 -18.67 -43.20 -0.12
C ASN A 763 -18.13 -43.66 1.25
N GLN A 764 -18.00 -44.97 1.45
CA GLN A 764 -17.57 -45.62 2.69
C GLN A 764 -16.22 -45.10 3.23
N TRP A 765 -15.36 -44.56 2.36
CA TRP A 765 -14.09 -43.95 2.76
C TRP A 765 -14.27 -42.60 3.46
N VAL A 766 -15.41 -41.95 3.25
CA VAL A 766 -15.75 -40.63 3.80
C VAL A 766 -16.81 -40.75 4.90
N SER A 767 -17.80 -41.64 4.73
CA SER A 767 -18.90 -41.80 5.68
C SER A 767 -18.48 -42.55 6.94
N THR A 768 -19.06 -42.15 8.08
CA THR A 768 -19.03 -42.93 9.33
C THR A 768 -20.48 -43.21 9.68
N LYS A 769 -20.88 -44.47 9.87
CA LYS A 769 -22.26 -44.80 10.24
C LYS A 769 -22.54 -44.33 11.66
N GLY A 770 -23.67 -43.64 11.86
CA GLY A 770 -24.12 -43.18 13.18
C GLY A 770 -23.41 -41.94 13.75
N LYS A 771 -22.33 -41.44 13.12
CA LYS A 771 -21.64 -40.20 13.51
C LYS A 771 -21.39 -39.33 12.28
N THR A 772 -21.25 -38.02 12.47
CA THR A 772 -20.90 -37.12 11.36
C THR A 772 -19.51 -37.44 10.77
N PRO A 773 -19.31 -37.35 9.44
CA PRO A 773 -18.01 -37.55 8.78
C PRO A 773 -16.96 -36.54 9.23
N LEU A 774 -15.74 -37.00 9.55
CA LEU A 774 -14.65 -36.11 9.99
C LEU A 774 -14.30 -35.02 8.97
N ILE A 775 -14.38 -35.32 7.67
CA ILE A 775 -14.11 -34.31 6.62
C ILE A 775 -15.20 -33.22 6.63
N ALA A 776 -16.43 -33.57 7.00
CA ALA A 776 -17.52 -32.61 7.13
C ALA A 776 -17.37 -31.71 8.38
N ASP A 777 -16.64 -32.15 9.42
CA ASP A 777 -16.31 -31.32 10.59
C ASP A 777 -15.42 -30.12 10.21
N MET A 778 -14.68 -30.21 9.10
CA MET A 778 -13.89 -29.11 8.57
C MET A 778 -14.73 -28.06 7.81
N MET A 779 -16.01 -28.35 7.55
CA MET A 779 -16.89 -27.49 6.75
C MET A 779 -17.76 -26.63 7.66
N ALA A 780 -17.56 -25.31 7.61
CA ALA A 780 -18.38 -24.36 8.37
C ALA A 780 -19.86 -24.39 7.93
N SER A 781 -20.12 -24.72 6.66
CA SER A 781 -21.49 -24.88 6.14
C SER A 781 -22.28 -25.95 6.90
N ARG A 782 -21.63 -27.07 7.22
CA ARG A 782 -22.24 -28.19 7.95
C ARG A 782 -22.68 -27.75 9.34
N TRP A 783 -21.79 -27.08 10.08
CA TRP A 783 -22.08 -26.57 11.42
C TRP A 783 -23.18 -25.51 11.40
N GLY A 784 -23.12 -24.56 10.46
CA GLY A 784 -24.12 -23.50 10.32
C GLY A 784 -25.51 -24.02 9.94
N PHE A 785 -25.57 -24.98 9.00
CA PHE A 785 -26.82 -25.59 8.56
C PHE A 785 -27.48 -26.41 9.68
N GLU A 786 -26.72 -27.26 10.36
CA GLU A 786 -27.22 -28.05 11.49
C GLU A 786 -27.68 -27.16 12.65
N ALA A 787 -26.94 -26.07 12.95
CA ALA A 787 -27.31 -25.14 14.01
C ALA A 787 -28.69 -24.50 13.75
N LEU A 788 -28.92 -24.02 12.52
CA LEU A 788 -30.17 -23.36 12.14
C LEU A 788 -31.33 -24.34 12.02
N THR A 789 -31.13 -25.51 11.43
CA THR A 789 -32.19 -26.52 11.27
C THR A 789 -32.67 -27.05 12.63
N VAL A 790 -31.74 -27.46 13.50
CA VAL A 790 -32.05 -27.94 14.86
C VAL A 790 -32.72 -26.83 15.69
N HIS A 791 -32.21 -25.60 15.61
CA HIS A 791 -32.81 -24.48 16.35
C HIS A 791 -34.19 -24.07 15.82
N GLN A 792 -34.36 -24.01 14.50
CA GLN A 792 -35.65 -23.71 13.87
C GLN A 792 -36.72 -24.74 14.26
N PHE A 793 -36.32 -26.03 14.38
CA PHE A 793 -37.21 -27.08 14.82
C PHE A 793 -37.48 -27.03 16.34
N ASN A 794 -36.45 -27.06 17.19
CA ASN A 794 -36.64 -27.18 18.65
C ASN A 794 -37.10 -25.87 19.31
N ALA A 795 -36.66 -24.71 18.81
CA ALA A 795 -36.87 -23.44 19.46
C ALA A 795 -38.13 -22.70 18.98
N ASN A 796 -38.93 -23.27 18.07
CA ASN A 796 -40.18 -22.63 17.65
C ASN A 796 -41.27 -22.74 18.73
N ARG A 797 -42.22 -21.78 18.74
CA ARG A 797 -43.22 -21.67 19.81
C ARG A 797 -44.16 -22.87 19.90
N TYR A 798 -44.47 -23.51 18.78
CA TYR A 798 -45.33 -24.69 18.74
C TYR A 798 -44.61 -25.89 19.35
N GLN A 799 -43.42 -26.20 18.83
CA GLN A 799 -42.64 -27.37 19.21
C GLN A 799 -42.20 -27.34 20.68
N ARG A 800 -41.84 -26.17 21.22
CA ARG A 800 -41.45 -26.04 22.65
C ARG A 800 -42.48 -26.58 23.64
N MET A 801 -43.78 -26.54 23.30
CA MET A 801 -44.84 -27.03 24.19
C MET A 801 -44.86 -28.56 24.29
N ILE A 802 -44.49 -29.26 23.20
CA ILE A 802 -44.67 -30.70 23.08
C ILE A 802 -43.36 -31.48 22.91
N ALA A 803 -42.22 -30.80 22.68
CA ALA A 803 -40.93 -31.43 22.35
C ALA A 803 -40.48 -32.49 23.37
N GLY A 804 -40.66 -32.23 24.67
CA GLY A 804 -40.30 -33.20 25.71
C GLY A 804 -41.17 -34.46 25.68
N ILE A 805 -42.44 -34.31 25.29
CA ILE A 805 -43.39 -35.42 25.19
C ILE A 805 -43.15 -36.22 23.90
N GLU A 806 -42.93 -35.53 22.77
CA GLU A 806 -42.60 -36.18 21.50
C GLU A 806 -41.26 -36.94 21.55
N LYS A 807 -40.30 -36.48 22.37
CA LYS A 807 -39.05 -37.20 22.62
C LYS A 807 -39.32 -38.59 23.24
N GLU A 808 -40.18 -38.63 24.25
CA GLU A 808 -40.56 -39.86 24.95
C GLU A 808 -41.40 -40.78 24.05
N GLU A 809 -42.34 -40.21 23.30
CA GLU A 809 -43.15 -40.90 22.29
C GLU A 809 -42.25 -41.57 21.24
N SER A 810 -41.27 -40.82 20.75
CA SER A 810 -40.34 -41.28 19.72
C SER A 810 -39.41 -42.39 20.22
N LEU A 811 -38.90 -42.30 21.45
CA LEU A 811 -38.12 -43.37 22.07
C LEU A 811 -38.97 -44.64 22.27
N SER A 812 -40.16 -44.49 22.85
CA SER A 812 -41.06 -45.62 23.11
C SER A 812 -41.47 -46.33 21.83
N ASN A 813 -41.84 -45.58 20.78
CA ASN A 813 -42.16 -46.13 19.46
C ASN A 813 -40.96 -46.82 18.81
N TYR A 814 -39.75 -46.27 18.95
CA TYR A 814 -38.56 -46.92 18.42
C TYR A 814 -38.31 -48.28 19.07
N LEU A 815 -38.44 -48.34 20.40
CA LEU A 815 -38.24 -49.57 21.15
C LEU A 815 -39.29 -50.64 20.78
N THR A 816 -40.57 -50.27 20.76
CA THR A 816 -41.66 -51.23 20.55
C THR A 816 -41.84 -51.65 19.08
N THR A 817 -41.67 -50.73 18.13
CA THR A 817 -41.95 -50.98 16.71
C THR A 817 -40.74 -51.52 15.96
N TYR A 818 -39.52 -51.18 16.39
CA TYR A 818 -38.31 -51.51 15.65
C TYR A 818 -37.30 -52.34 16.45
N LEU A 819 -36.85 -51.85 17.61
CA LEU A 819 -35.75 -52.50 18.32
C LEU A 819 -36.15 -53.86 18.90
N ILE A 820 -37.22 -53.94 19.69
CA ILE A 820 -37.64 -55.19 20.35
C ILE A 820 -37.98 -56.28 19.32
N PRO A 821 -38.75 -56.03 18.25
CA PRO A 821 -38.99 -57.04 17.20
C PRO A 821 -37.71 -57.50 16.49
N GLU A 822 -36.74 -56.61 16.27
CA GLU A 822 -35.44 -56.98 15.71
C GLU A 822 -34.66 -57.87 16.69
N LEU A 823 -34.62 -57.52 17.98
CA LEU A 823 -33.97 -58.33 19.01
C LEU A 823 -34.64 -59.71 19.16
N GLU A 824 -35.97 -59.79 19.10
CA GLU A 824 -36.70 -61.07 19.08
C GLU A 824 -36.35 -61.92 17.85
N THR A 825 -36.21 -61.27 16.69
CA THR A 825 -35.78 -61.95 15.45
C THR A 825 -34.35 -62.46 15.57
N ARG A 826 -33.42 -61.68 16.12
CA ARG A 826 -32.03 -62.09 16.38
C ARG A 826 -31.97 -63.21 17.42
N LEU A 827 -32.75 -63.14 18.49
CA LEU A 827 -32.86 -64.18 19.50
C LEU A 827 -33.31 -65.51 18.88
N LYS A 828 -34.33 -65.47 18.01
CA LYS A 828 -34.80 -66.65 17.27
C LYS A 828 -33.72 -67.22 16.35
N GLN A 829 -32.97 -66.37 15.64
CA GLN A 829 -31.86 -66.80 14.79
C GLN A 829 -30.72 -67.44 15.60
N VAL A 830 -30.46 -66.96 16.82
CA VAL A 830 -29.50 -67.58 17.74
C VAL A 830 -29.98 -68.97 18.17
N GLU A 831 -31.26 -69.12 18.54
CA GLU A 831 -31.86 -70.42 18.90
C GLU A 831 -31.76 -71.45 17.76
N GLU A 832 -32.01 -71.02 16.51
CA GLU A 832 -31.92 -71.88 15.32
C GLU A 832 -30.47 -72.16 14.90
N GLY A 833 -29.56 -71.20 15.06
CA GLY A 833 -28.18 -71.26 14.53
C GLY A 833 -27.17 -71.96 15.43
N LEU A 834 -27.39 -72.06 16.74
CA LEU A 834 -26.46 -72.72 17.68
C LEU A 834 -26.31 -74.22 17.46
N HIS A 835 -27.29 -74.86 16.80
CA HIS A 835 -27.27 -76.28 16.43
C HIS A 835 -27.02 -76.52 14.93
N GLY A 836 -26.71 -75.46 14.19
CA GLY A 836 -26.54 -75.47 12.74
C GLY A 836 -25.11 -75.70 12.25
N ASP A 837 -24.90 -75.53 10.95
CA ASP A 837 -23.60 -75.64 10.29
C ASP A 837 -22.64 -74.49 10.71
N ALA A 838 -21.35 -74.61 10.43
CA ALA A 838 -20.32 -73.64 10.86
C ALA A 838 -20.65 -72.17 10.55
N ALA A 839 -21.27 -71.89 9.40
CA ALA A 839 -21.72 -70.54 9.03
C ALA A 839 -22.90 -70.03 9.88
N GLN A 840 -23.84 -70.91 10.24
CA GLN A 840 -24.98 -70.57 11.10
C GLN A 840 -24.53 -70.33 12.54
N ARG A 841 -23.51 -71.07 13.00
CA ARG A 841 -22.88 -70.86 14.30
C ARG A 841 -22.15 -69.52 14.38
N GLU A 842 -21.41 -69.14 13.33
CA GLU A 842 -20.75 -67.82 13.26
C GLU A 842 -21.77 -66.67 13.28
N GLU A 843 -22.89 -66.81 12.57
CA GLU A 843 -23.99 -65.83 12.58
C GLU A 843 -24.69 -65.75 13.95
N ALA A 844 -24.89 -66.89 14.62
CA ALA A 844 -25.43 -66.94 15.98
C ALA A 844 -24.48 -66.28 17.00
N GLU A 845 -23.18 -66.51 16.92
CA GLU A 845 -22.19 -65.86 17.78
C GLU A 845 -22.17 -64.34 17.58
N LYS A 846 -22.32 -63.88 16.34
CA LYS A 846 -22.44 -62.46 16.02
C LYS A 846 -23.74 -61.87 16.60
N ASN A 847 -24.87 -62.53 16.40
CA ASN A 847 -26.16 -62.09 16.94
C ASN A 847 -26.17 -62.07 18.48
N LEU A 848 -25.47 -63.00 19.15
CA LEU A 848 -25.27 -62.96 20.60
C LEU A 848 -24.53 -61.71 21.07
N ARG A 849 -23.49 -61.28 20.36
CA ARG A 849 -22.77 -60.02 20.66
C ARG A 849 -23.66 -58.80 20.48
N ILE A 850 -24.48 -58.78 19.41
CA ILE A 850 -25.45 -57.71 19.17
C ILE A 850 -26.48 -57.66 20.30
N LEU A 851 -27.07 -58.80 20.68
CA LEU A 851 -27.99 -58.88 21.82
C LEU A 851 -27.33 -58.38 23.11
N GLN A 852 -26.09 -58.78 23.38
CA GLN A 852 -25.35 -58.32 24.55
C GLN A 852 -25.16 -56.79 24.56
N ASN A 853 -24.80 -56.19 23.43
CA ASN A 853 -24.63 -54.75 23.32
C ASN A 853 -25.95 -53.99 23.50
N GLU A 854 -27.02 -54.42 22.82
CA GLU A 854 -28.31 -53.71 22.84
C GLU A 854 -29.08 -53.89 24.16
N LEU A 855 -28.98 -55.05 24.82
CA LEU A 855 -29.65 -55.31 26.10
C LEU A 855 -29.03 -54.50 27.27
N THR A 856 -27.80 -54.03 27.11
CA THR A 856 -27.17 -53.10 28.06
C THR A 856 -27.61 -51.65 27.90
N HIS A 857 -28.46 -51.34 26.91
CA HIS A 857 -28.97 -50.00 26.68
C HIS A 857 -29.77 -49.48 27.89
N PRO A 858 -29.58 -48.23 28.35
CA PRO A 858 -30.21 -47.71 29.58
C PRO A 858 -31.73 -47.82 29.62
N ALA A 859 -32.40 -47.71 28.48
CA ALA A 859 -33.86 -47.82 28.37
C ALA A 859 -34.39 -49.26 28.51
N LEU A 860 -33.53 -50.27 28.44
CA LEU A 860 -33.86 -51.69 28.57
C LEU A 860 -33.24 -52.31 29.83
N GLN A 861 -32.11 -51.77 30.31
CA GLN A 861 -31.30 -52.30 31.39
C GLN A 861 -32.09 -52.67 32.66
N GLU A 862 -33.09 -51.88 33.05
CA GLU A 862 -33.92 -52.17 34.23
C GLU A 862 -34.67 -53.51 34.13
N HIS A 863 -35.12 -53.88 32.93
CA HIS A 863 -35.87 -55.12 32.68
C HIS A 863 -34.97 -56.37 32.64
N PHE A 864 -33.67 -56.19 32.43
CA PHE A 864 -32.68 -57.28 32.35
C PHE A 864 -31.75 -57.33 33.57
N SER A 865 -32.02 -56.53 34.61
CA SER A 865 -31.20 -56.42 35.83
C SER A 865 -31.07 -57.72 36.63
N ALA A 866 -32.00 -58.67 36.45
CA ALA A 866 -31.97 -59.99 37.08
C ALA A 866 -31.09 -61.03 36.34
N LEU A 867 -30.58 -60.69 35.14
CA LEU A 867 -29.78 -61.57 34.28
C LEU A 867 -28.30 -61.13 34.28
N ASP A 868 -27.37 -62.08 34.39
CA ASP A 868 -25.93 -61.82 34.22
C ASP A 868 -25.61 -61.85 32.72
N LEU A 869 -26.00 -60.77 32.02
CA LEU A 869 -25.95 -60.64 30.55
C LEU A 869 -24.58 -61.07 29.96
N PRO A 870 -23.41 -60.65 30.48
CA PRO A 870 -22.12 -61.05 29.91
C PRO A 870 -21.78 -62.53 30.05
N LYS A 871 -22.27 -63.21 31.10
CA LYS A 871 -22.01 -64.65 31.28
C LYS A 871 -23.01 -65.51 30.52
N GLN A 872 -24.29 -65.11 30.54
CA GLN A 872 -25.40 -65.89 29.98
C GLN A 872 -25.52 -65.74 28.45
N LEU A 873 -25.07 -64.62 27.87
CA LEU A 873 -25.04 -64.39 26.41
C LEU A 873 -23.71 -64.82 25.76
N SER A 874 -23.06 -65.85 26.31
CA SER A 874 -21.85 -66.45 25.72
C SER A 874 -22.20 -67.75 24.99
N PRO A 875 -21.48 -68.10 23.89
CA PRO A 875 -21.79 -69.29 23.09
C PRO A 875 -21.77 -70.61 23.89
N GLU A 876 -21.04 -70.65 25.00
CA GLU A 876 -20.89 -71.82 25.87
C GLU A 876 -22.01 -71.96 26.92
N ASN A 877 -22.63 -70.85 27.34
CA ASN A 877 -23.59 -70.82 28.45
C ASN A 877 -25.04 -70.51 28.01
N PHE A 878 -25.25 -70.13 26.74
CA PHE A 878 -26.58 -69.85 26.23
C PHE A 878 -27.40 -71.14 26.13
N ASN A 879 -28.56 -71.17 26.80
CA ASN A 879 -29.46 -72.33 26.82
C ASN A 879 -30.92 -71.91 26.59
N GLU A 880 -31.80 -72.88 26.32
CA GLU A 880 -33.23 -72.66 26.04
C GLU A 880 -33.94 -71.90 27.19
N ALA A 881 -33.55 -72.16 28.45
CA ALA A 881 -34.08 -71.44 29.61
C ALA A 881 -33.69 -69.94 29.61
N THR A 882 -32.47 -69.61 29.19
CA THR A 882 -31.99 -68.23 29.03
C THR A 882 -32.73 -67.54 27.89
N ALA A 883 -32.96 -68.24 26.78
CA ALA A 883 -33.73 -67.73 25.65
C ALA A 883 -35.20 -67.44 26.04
N GLU A 884 -35.85 -68.32 26.80
CA GLU A 884 -37.21 -68.11 27.31
C GLU A 884 -37.29 -66.94 28.31
N GLN A 885 -36.30 -66.80 29.19
CA GLN A 885 -36.18 -65.65 30.11
C GLN A 885 -35.98 -64.34 29.35
N LEU A 886 -35.14 -64.32 28.32
CA LEU A 886 -34.92 -63.15 27.47
C LEU A 886 -36.19 -62.77 26.71
N ARG A 887 -36.90 -63.75 26.13
CA ARG A 887 -38.16 -63.53 25.41
C ARG A 887 -39.24 -62.94 26.34
N THR A 888 -39.36 -63.48 27.55
CA THR A 888 -40.31 -62.98 28.55
C THR A 888 -39.97 -61.54 28.98
N SER A 889 -38.69 -61.25 29.18
CA SER A 889 -38.20 -59.92 29.57
C SER A 889 -38.35 -58.89 28.43
N LEU A 890 -38.09 -59.28 27.18
CA LEU A 890 -38.34 -58.46 25.99
C LEU A 890 -39.83 -58.13 25.81
N ALA A 891 -40.71 -59.13 25.99
CA ALA A 891 -42.16 -58.91 25.93
C ALA A 891 -42.65 -57.96 27.05
N ALA A 892 -42.13 -58.11 28.27
CA ALA A 892 -42.43 -57.22 29.39
C ALA A 892 -41.94 -55.78 29.14
N ALA A 893 -40.73 -55.62 28.60
CA ALA A 893 -40.20 -54.33 28.18
C ALA A 893 -41.05 -53.70 27.06
N GLY A 894 -41.52 -54.50 26.11
CA GLY A 894 -42.40 -54.08 25.03
C GLY A 894 -43.73 -53.52 25.52
N GLU A 895 -44.42 -54.24 26.42
CA GLU A 895 -45.68 -53.76 27.01
C GLU A 895 -45.48 -52.52 27.90
N PHE A 896 -44.36 -52.44 28.65
CA PHE A 896 -44.01 -51.26 29.43
C PHE A 896 -43.86 -50.00 28.55
N HIS A 897 -43.07 -50.09 27.48
CA HIS A 897 -42.85 -48.96 26.57
C HIS A 897 -44.09 -48.64 25.73
N LYS A 898 -44.94 -49.62 25.42
CA LYS A 898 -46.24 -49.39 24.79
C LYS A 898 -47.19 -48.59 25.69
N LEU A 899 -47.23 -48.88 26.99
CA LEU A 899 -47.99 -48.07 27.95
C LEU A 899 -47.42 -46.65 28.07
N ARG A 900 -46.09 -46.49 28.09
CA ARG A 900 -45.45 -45.17 28.08
C ARG A 900 -45.78 -44.37 26.83
N PHE A 901 -45.81 -45.01 25.66
CA PHE A 901 -46.24 -44.39 24.41
C PHE A 901 -47.69 -43.89 24.48
N THR A 902 -48.63 -44.71 24.96
CA THR A 902 -50.04 -44.29 25.13
C THR A 902 -50.16 -43.12 26.10
N LYS A 903 -49.49 -43.19 27.26
CA LYS A 903 -49.48 -42.11 28.25
C LYS A 903 -48.88 -40.82 27.69
N ALA A 904 -47.79 -40.90 26.91
CA ALA A 904 -47.19 -39.74 26.25
C ALA A 904 -48.17 -39.10 25.25
N ASN A 905 -48.89 -39.90 24.46
CA ASN A 905 -49.91 -39.39 23.55
C ASN A 905 -51.07 -38.70 24.29
N GLU A 906 -51.58 -39.30 25.37
CA GLU A 906 -52.62 -38.68 26.21
C GLU A 906 -52.13 -37.35 26.82
N MET A 907 -50.88 -37.31 27.30
CA MET A 907 -50.28 -36.07 27.81
C MET A 907 -50.13 -35.00 26.73
N LYS A 908 -49.72 -35.38 25.51
CA LYS A 908 -49.60 -34.48 24.37
C LYS A 908 -50.97 -33.88 24.02
N ASP A 909 -51.99 -34.71 23.86
CA ASP A 909 -53.36 -34.27 23.57
C ASP A 909 -53.90 -33.38 24.70
N GLY A 910 -53.62 -33.71 25.95
CA GLY A 910 -53.96 -32.90 27.12
C GLY A 910 -53.31 -31.50 27.10
N VAL A 911 -52.02 -31.40 26.77
CA VAL A 911 -51.32 -30.10 26.65
C VAL A 911 -51.90 -29.28 25.49
N LEU A 912 -52.16 -29.90 24.35
CA LEU A 912 -52.74 -29.24 23.18
C LEU A 912 -54.17 -28.75 23.45
N MET A 913 -55.01 -29.57 24.10
CA MET A 913 -56.36 -29.18 24.52
C MET A 913 -56.33 -28.05 25.56
N THR A 914 -55.40 -28.09 26.52
CA THR A 914 -55.26 -27.02 27.53
C THR A 914 -54.91 -25.69 26.88
N TYR A 915 -54.04 -25.70 25.87
CA TYR A 915 -53.75 -24.50 25.07
C TYR A 915 -54.98 -24.04 24.26
N GLU A 916 -55.70 -24.98 23.63
CA GLU A 916 -56.89 -24.69 22.83
C GLU A 916 -58.04 -24.10 23.67
N ASN A 917 -58.20 -24.55 24.92
CA ASN A 917 -59.24 -24.10 25.83
C ASN A 917 -58.89 -22.80 26.59
N ASN A 918 -57.67 -22.28 26.47
CA ASN A 918 -57.26 -21.06 27.17
C ASN A 918 -57.89 -19.81 26.52
N PRO A 919 -58.76 -19.06 27.20
CA PRO A 919 -59.44 -17.89 26.63
C PRO A 919 -58.50 -16.71 26.33
N ASN A 920 -57.33 -16.65 26.95
CA ASN A 920 -56.34 -15.58 26.76
C ASN A 920 -55.26 -15.92 25.72
N ARG A 921 -55.49 -16.94 24.89
CA ARG A 921 -54.51 -17.37 23.87
C ARG A 921 -54.43 -16.36 22.71
N PRO A 922 -53.22 -16.07 22.19
CA PRO A 922 -53.04 -15.11 21.10
C PRO A 922 -53.45 -15.67 19.73
N TYR A 923 -53.45 -17.00 19.55
CA TYR A 923 -53.76 -17.69 18.30
C TYR A 923 -54.46 -19.03 18.57
N SER A 924 -55.27 -19.50 17.62
CA SER A 924 -55.75 -20.89 17.60
C SER A 924 -54.57 -21.85 17.43
N LEU A 925 -54.72 -23.12 17.85
CA LEU A 925 -53.64 -24.10 17.70
C LEU A 925 -53.25 -24.30 16.23
N ALA A 926 -54.24 -24.30 15.32
CA ALA A 926 -54.01 -24.40 13.88
C ALA A 926 -53.22 -23.20 13.33
N GLU A 927 -53.55 -21.97 13.75
CA GLU A 927 -52.79 -20.77 13.36
C GLU A 927 -51.38 -20.75 13.94
N LEU A 928 -51.22 -21.18 15.19
CA LEU A 928 -49.90 -21.30 15.83
C LEU A 928 -49.02 -22.28 15.04
N LYS A 929 -49.55 -23.44 14.67
CA LYS A 929 -48.85 -24.42 13.84
C LYS A 929 -48.54 -23.86 12.45
N ASN A 930 -49.49 -23.19 11.81
CA ASN A 930 -49.31 -22.60 10.48
C ASN A 930 -48.22 -21.51 10.41
N ARG A 931 -47.98 -20.78 11.53
CA ARG A 931 -47.00 -19.68 11.61
C ARG A 931 -45.60 -20.10 12.05
N TYR A 932 -45.47 -21.14 12.89
CA TYR A 932 -44.21 -21.47 13.57
C TYR A 932 -43.63 -22.85 13.24
N TYR A 933 -44.43 -23.76 12.71
CA TYR A 933 -44.03 -25.14 12.43
C TYR A 933 -43.99 -25.37 10.92
N ASN A 934 -43.03 -26.16 10.42
CA ASN A 934 -42.86 -26.47 8.99
C ASN A 934 -42.72 -27.99 8.78
N GLU A 935 -43.52 -28.55 7.87
CA GLU A 935 -43.58 -30.00 7.65
C GLU A 935 -42.30 -30.55 6.99
N SER A 936 -41.80 -29.89 5.94
CA SER A 936 -40.56 -30.32 5.24
C SER A 936 -39.33 -30.30 6.15
N LEU A 937 -39.20 -29.28 7.01
CA LEU A 937 -38.15 -29.23 8.02
C LEU A 937 -38.28 -30.36 9.04
N ASN A 938 -39.51 -30.64 9.49
CA ASN A 938 -39.79 -31.75 10.41
C ASN A 938 -39.42 -33.10 9.77
N GLU A 939 -39.80 -33.35 8.52
CA GLU A 939 -39.45 -34.57 7.79
C GLU A 939 -37.94 -34.76 7.67
N LEU A 940 -37.21 -33.66 7.42
CA LEU A 940 -35.75 -33.67 7.30
C LEU A 940 -35.07 -34.04 8.62
N VAL A 941 -35.36 -33.33 9.72
CA VAL A 941 -34.69 -33.56 11.01
C VAL A 941 -35.15 -34.86 11.70
N ARG A 942 -36.28 -35.42 11.27
CA ARG A 942 -36.78 -36.73 11.73
C ARG A 942 -36.34 -37.90 10.87
N ASN A 943 -35.66 -37.66 9.76
CA ASN A 943 -35.32 -38.70 8.77
C ASN A 943 -36.58 -39.50 8.33
N ALA A 944 -37.71 -38.81 8.14
CA ALA A 944 -39.00 -39.46 7.88
C ALA A 944 -38.97 -40.33 6.61
N THR A 945 -38.18 -39.95 5.60
CA THR A 945 -38.05 -40.59 4.28
C THR A 945 -37.04 -41.75 4.24
N VAL A 946 -36.31 -42.02 5.34
CA VAL A 946 -35.33 -43.12 5.38
C VAL A 946 -36.05 -44.47 5.44
N LYS A 947 -35.73 -45.37 4.49
CA LYS A 947 -36.35 -46.71 4.41
C LYS A 947 -35.90 -47.65 5.53
N ASN A 948 -34.61 -47.69 5.83
CA ASN A 948 -34.05 -48.56 6.87
C ASN A 948 -34.03 -47.81 8.20
N ARG A 949 -34.96 -48.15 9.11
CA ARG A 949 -35.11 -47.47 10.40
C ARG A 949 -34.04 -47.89 11.43
N VAL A 950 -33.50 -49.09 11.27
CA VAL A 950 -32.40 -49.67 12.06
C VAL A 950 -31.32 -50.13 11.09
N VAL A 951 -30.06 -49.84 11.40
CA VAL A 951 -28.90 -50.27 10.59
C VAL A 951 -27.87 -50.93 11.50
N GLU A 952 -27.47 -52.14 11.15
CA GLU A 952 -26.42 -52.87 11.87
C GLU A 952 -25.03 -52.33 11.48
N TRP A 953 -24.21 -51.99 12.48
CA TRP A 953 -22.84 -51.53 12.30
C TRP A 953 -21.98 -51.83 13.54
N ASN A 954 -20.80 -52.43 13.37
CA ASN A 954 -19.89 -52.80 14.47
C ASN A 954 -20.58 -53.53 15.63
N ASP A 955 -21.37 -54.56 15.31
CA ASP A 955 -22.15 -55.35 16.29
C ASP A 955 -23.13 -54.52 17.15
N GLN A 956 -23.60 -53.38 16.64
CA GLN A 956 -24.62 -52.51 17.24
C GLN A 956 -25.76 -52.19 16.25
N LEU A 957 -26.95 -51.96 16.77
CA LEU A 957 -28.15 -51.56 16.02
C LEU A 957 -28.33 -50.04 16.11
N LEU A 958 -27.89 -49.33 15.08
CA LEU A 958 -27.98 -47.87 15.03
C LEU A 958 -29.40 -47.42 14.66
N ARG A 959 -29.97 -46.57 15.52
CA ARG A 959 -31.22 -45.85 15.28
C ARG A 959 -31.05 -44.79 14.19
N GLN A 960 -31.83 -44.88 13.11
CA GLN A 960 -31.83 -43.91 12.01
C GLN A 960 -33.07 -43.00 12.01
N THR A 961 -34.08 -43.31 12.81
CA THR A 961 -35.33 -42.55 12.95
C THR A 961 -35.24 -41.45 14.00
N ASP A 962 -35.90 -40.32 13.72
CA ASP A 962 -36.08 -39.23 14.67
C ASP A 962 -34.77 -38.80 15.38
N PRO A 963 -33.66 -38.54 14.64
CA PRO A 963 -32.37 -38.21 15.26
C PRO A 963 -32.44 -36.97 16.15
N ILE A 964 -33.36 -36.05 15.86
CA ILE A 964 -33.61 -34.85 16.67
C ILE A 964 -34.07 -35.13 18.11
N TYR A 965 -34.64 -36.31 18.37
CA TYR A 965 -35.08 -36.75 19.70
C TYR A 965 -34.10 -37.70 20.38
N HIS A 966 -33.10 -38.18 19.64
CA HIS A 966 -32.07 -39.06 20.18
C HIS A 966 -30.96 -38.24 20.84
N GLU A 967 -30.68 -38.51 22.11
CA GLU A 967 -29.53 -37.91 22.80
C GLU A 967 -28.28 -38.77 22.58
N PRO A 968 -27.14 -38.17 22.21
CA PRO A 968 -25.92 -38.92 21.99
C PRO A 968 -25.37 -39.47 23.31
N THR A 969 -24.93 -40.73 23.31
CA THR A 969 -24.24 -41.37 24.44
C THR A 969 -22.72 -41.17 24.28
N PRO A 970 -22.05 -40.34 25.10
CA PRO A 970 -20.63 -40.06 24.94
C PRO A 970 -19.78 -41.24 25.42
N ASP A 971 -18.84 -41.69 24.58
CA ASP A 971 -17.91 -42.79 24.92
C ASP A 971 -16.76 -42.33 25.85
N GLY A 972 -16.62 -41.01 26.09
CA GLY A 972 -15.61 -40.42 26.97
C GLY A 972 -15.71 -38.90 27.12
N LEU A 973 -14.85 -38.31 27.98
CA LEU A 973 -14.89 -36.87 28.31
C LEU A 973 -14.70 -35.92 27.11
N LEU A 974 -14.02 -36.38 26.06
CA LEU A 974 -13.70 -35.60 24.84
C LEU A 974 -14.52 -36.04 23.62
N ASP A 975 -15.49 -36.96 23.76
CA ASP A 975 -16.30 -37.40 22.63
C ASP A 975 -17.38 -36.36 22.28
N TYR A 976 -17.04 -35.48 21.35
CA TYR A 976 -17.94 -34.46 20.82
C TYR A 976 -18.74 -34.93 19.60
N ARG A 977 -18.43 -36.12 19.05
CA ARG A 977 -19.00 -36.58 17.79
C ARG A 977 -20.37 -37.18 18.03
N ALA A 978 -21.40 -36.49 17.55
CA ALA A 978 -22.78 -36.94 17.57
C ALA A 978 -23.29 -37.31 16.16
N HIS A 979 -24.43 -37.99 16.11
CA HIS A 979 -25.23 -38.15 14.91
C HIS A 979 -25.72 -36.78 14.41
N PHE A 980 -26.00 -36.69 13.12
CA PHE A 980 -26.45 -35.43 12.52
C PHE A 980 -27.87 -35.09 13.00
N TYR A 981 -28.11 -33.80 13.27
CA TYR A 981 -29.33 -33.28 13.90
C TYR A 981 -29.54 -33.64 15.37
N ALA A 982 -28.51 -34.09 16.08
CA ALA A 982 -28.60 -34.27 17.53
C ALA A 982 -29.07 -32.96 18.22
N PRO A 983 -29.99 -33.02 19.20
CA PRO A 983 -30.51 -31.82 19.87
C PRO A 983 -29.44 -31.15 20.75
N ARG A 984 -28.54 -31.96 21.30
CA ARG A 984 -27.44 -31.56 22.20
C ARG A 984 -26.17 -32.32 21.87
N LYS A 985 -25.03 -31.76 22.25
CA LYS A 985 -23.69 -32.32 22.06
C LYS A 985 -22.93 -32.29 23.37
N HIS A 986 -22.02 -33.25 23.56
CA HIS A 986 -21.23 -33.37 24.77
C HIS A 986 -19.81 -32.85 24.56
N LEU A 987 -19.28 -32.11 25.53
CA LEU A 987 -17.88 -31.70 25.57
C LEU A 987 -17.45 -31.48 27.01
N PHE A 988 -16.35 -32.11 27.44
CA PHE A 988 -15.84 -32.04 28.82
C PHE A 988 -16.89 -32.43 29.89
N GLY A 989 -17.75 -33.40 29.59
CA GLY A 989 -18.84 -33.82 30.47
C GLY A 989 -20.02 -32.84 30.57
N LEU A 990 -19.99 -31.71 29.86
CA LEU A 990 -21.11 -30.77 29.76
C LEU A 990 -21.95 -31.08 28.53
N SER A 991 -23.28 -31.05 28.68
CA SER A 991 -24.24 -31.13 27.58
C SER A 991 -24.58 -29.72 27.09
N ILE A 992 -24.24 -29.40 25.85
CA ILE A 992 -24.43 -28.08 25.24
C ILE A 992 -25.45 -28.20 24.10
N ASP A 993 -26.38 -27.25 23.99
CA ASP A 993 -27.33 -27.22 22.87
C ASP A 993 -26.59 -27.07 21.54
N THR A 994 -27.03 -27.81 20.52
CA THR A 994 -26.37 -27.88 19.21
C THR A 994 -26.18 -26.50 18.56
N PHE A 995 -27.10 -25.57 18.78
CA PHE A 995 -26.98 -24.18 18.30
C PHE A 995 -25.69 -23.50 18.82
N TRP A 996 -25.48 -23.50 20.13
CA TRP A 996 -24.33 -22.85 20.77
C TRP A 996 -23.03 -23.62 20.53
N PHE A 997 -23.10 -24.96 20.56
CA PHE A 997 -21.94 -25.79 20.26
C PHE A 997 -21.42 -25.54 18.84
N ASN A 998 -22.30 -25.57 17.84
CA ASN A 998 -21.92 -25.37 16.45
C ASN A 998 -21.37 -23.95 16.21
N ALA A 999 -21.97 -22.93 16.83
CA ALA A 999 -21.43 -21.57 16.77
C ALA A 999 -20.02 -21.48 17.38
N LEU A 1000 -19.80 -22.11 18.55
CA LEU A 1000 -18.49 -22.17 19.20
C LEU A 1000 -17.44 -22.83 18.30
N VAL A 1001 -17.77 -23.94 17.65
CA VAL A 1001 -16.85 -24.63 16.72
C VAL A 1001 -16.44 -23.71 15.57
N ILE A 1002 -17.39 -23.00 14.94
CA ILE A 1002 -17.08 -22.07 13.86
C ILE A 1002 -16.18 -20.91 14.34
N TRP A 1003 -16.39 -20.41 15.57
CA TRP A 1003 -15.51 -19.40 16.16
C TRP A 1003 -14.11 -19.94 16.46
N LEU A 1004 -13.97 -21.19 16.92
CA LEU A 1004 -12.67 -21.84 17.07
C LEU A 1004 -11.95 -22.01 15.73
N MET A 1005 -12.68 -22.39 14.66
CA MET A 1005 -12.14 -22.43 13.30
C MET A 1005 -11.68 -21.04 12.82
N THR A 1006 -12.48 -20.01 13.11
CA THR A 1006 -12.15 -18.60 12.80
C THR A 1006 -10.88 -18.16 13.54
N ALA A 1007 -10.74 -18.49 14.83
CA ALA A 1007 -9.55 -18.19 15.61
C ALA A 1007 -8.30 -18.92 15.10
N ALA A 1008 -8.44 -20.19 14.70
CA ALA A 1008 -7.36 -20.95 14.08
C ALA A 1008 -6.90 -20.30 12.76
N LEU A 1009 -7.83 -19.86 11.91
CA LEU A 1009 -7.51 -19.13 10.68
C LEU A 1009 -6.85 -17.77 10.94
N TYR A 1010 -7.19 -17.09 12.03
CA TYR A 1010 -6.49 -15.87 12.42
C TYR A 1010 -5.03 -16.16 12.79
N LEU A 1011 -4.77 -17.25 13.53
CA LEU A 1011 -3.40 -17.67 13.86
C LEU A 1011 -2.60 -18.04 12.60
N THR A 1012 -3.21 -18.74 11.64
CA THR A 1012 -2.54 -19.07 10.37
C THR A 1012 -2.19 -17.82 9.57
N LEU A 1013 -3.08 -16.82 9.57
CA LEU A 1013 -2.87 -15.52 8.92
C LEU A 1013 -1.76 -14.71 9.61
N TYR A 1014 -1.75 -14.69 10.94
CA TYR A 1014 -0.74 -13.99 11.73
C TYR A 1014 0.66 -14.52 11.46
N HIS A 1015 0.82 -15.85 11.39
CA HIS A 1015 2.11 -16.50 11.13
C HIS A 1015 2.45 -16.69 9.64
N GLU A 1016 1.56 -16.26 8.74
CA GLU A 1016 1.73 -16.41 7.28
C GLU A 1016 1.92 -17.88 6.83
N SER A 1017 1.27 -18.81 7.54
CA SER A 1017 1.52 -20.25 7.39
C SER A 1017 1.11 -20.78 6.02
N PHE A 1018 -0.05 -20.35 5.51
CA PHE A 1018 -0.51 -20.73 4.16
C PHE A 1018 0.42 -20.21 3.07
N LYS A 1019 0.83 -18.94 3.16
CA LYS A 1019 1.77 -18.34 2.21
C LYS A 1019 3.09 -19.12 2.18
N LYS A 1020 3.69 -19.42 3.34
CA LYS A 1020 4.91 -20.22 3.45
C LYS A 1020 4.75 -21.62 2.84
N LEU A 1021 3.58 -22.24 2.99
CA LEU A 1021 3.28 -23.53 2.38
C LEU A 1021 3.20 -23.42 0.85
N ILE A 1022 2.50 -22.41 0.33
CA ILE A 1022 2.38 -22.17 -1.12
C ILE A 1022 3.74 -21.84 -1.74
N ASP A 1023 4.54 -20.97 -1.11
CA ASP A 1023 5.88 -20.62 -1.57
C ASP A 1023 6.79 -21.86 -1.61
N ARG A 1024 6.69 -22.75 -0.60
CA ARG A 1024 7.40 -24.04 -0.61
C ARG A 1024 6.94 -24.95 -1.75
N LEU A 1025 5.63 -25.09 -1.97
CA LEU A 1025 5.08 -25.88 -3.07
C LEU A 1025 5.51 -25.32 -4.44
N GLY A 1026 5.55 -23.99 -4.60
CA GLY A 1026 6.05 -23.33 -5.80
C GLY A 1026 7.56 -23.47 -6.01
N SER A 1027 8.34 -23.62 -4.94
CA SER A 1027 9.78 -23.85 -4.99
C SER A 1027 10.18 -25.30 -5.27
N LEU A 1028 9.24 -26.26 -5.21
CA LEU A 1028 9.53 -27.64 -5.58
C LEU A 1028 9.87 -27.69 -7.07
N PRO A 1029 11.04 -28.24 -7.45
CA PRO A 1029 11.37 -28.39 -8.86
C PRO A 1029 10.34 -29.33 -9.47
N VAL A 1030 9.43 -28.80 -10.29
CA VAL A 1030 8.59 -29.64 -11.14
C VAL A 1030 9.54 -30.45 -11.99
N PRO A 1031 9.60 -31.79 -11.85
CA PRO A 1031 10.46 -32.59 -12.70
C PRO A 1031 10.03 -32.26 -14.12
N LYS A 1032 10.95 -31.68 -14.92
CA LYS A 1032 10.75 -31.56 -16.35
C LYS A 1032 10.50 -32.97 -16.85
N ILE A 1033 9.23 -33.32 -17.06
CA ILE A 1033 8.85 -34.58 -17.69
C ILE A 1033 9.45 -34.48 -19.09
N LYS A 1034 10.66 -35.01 -19.25
CA LYS A 1034 11.21 -35.33 -20.56
C LYS A 1034 10.30 -36.43 -21.10
N LEU A 1035 9.23 -36.04 -21.80
CA LEU A 1035 8.52 -36.94 -22.69
C LEU A 1035 9.57 -37.56 -23.62
N PRO A 1036 9.81 -38.88 -23.57
CA PRO A 1036 10.82 -39.49 -24.40
C PRO A 1036 10.35 -39.43 -25.86
N GLY A 1037 11.13 -38.74 -26.71
CA GLY A 1037 11.16 -39.05 -28.15
C GLY A 1037 10.31 -38.24 -29.12
N LEU A 1038 9.82 -37.03 -28.79
CA LEU A 1038 9.21 -36.14 -29.80
C LEU A 1038 9.94 -34.79 -29.87
N PRO A 1039 10.66 -34.49 -30.98
CA PRO A 1039 11.34 -33.21 -31.13
C PRO A 1039 10.30 -32.08 -31.23
N LEU A 1040 10.36 -31.13 -30.29
CA LEU A 1040 9.51 -29.93 -30.21
C LEU A 1040 9.45 -29.12 -31.51
N SER A 1041 10.47 -29.22 -32.36
CA SER A 1041 10.52 -28.59 -33.69
C SER A 1041 9.41 -29.11 -34.64
N LYS A 1042 9.01 -30.39 -34.54
CA LYS A 1042 7.92 -30.94 -35.35
C LYS A 1042 6.53 -30.49 -34.89
N ILE A 1043 6.37 -30.21 -33.59
CA ILE A 1043 5.10 -29.72 -33.03
C ILE A 1043 4.93 -28.24 -33.38
N GLN A 1044 5.98 -27.43 -33.30
CA GLN A 1044 5.95 -26.03 -33.75
C GLN A 1044 5.73 -25.90 -35.25
N SER A 1045 6.33 -26.77 -36.08
CA SER A 1045 6.08 -26.77 -37.52
C SER A 1045 4.67 -27.27 -37.89
N ALA A 1046 4.13 -28.23 -37.14
CA ALA A 1046 2.76 -28.71 -37.35
C ALA A 1046 1.72 -27.66 -36.93
N TRP A 1047 1.97 -26.94 -35.83
CA TRP A 1047 1.13 -25.82 -35.39
C TRP A 1047 1.19 -24.64 -36.35
N SER A 1048 2.38 -24.27 -36.84
CA SER A 1048 2.52 -23.19 -37.83
C SER A 1048 1.80 -23.53 -39.13
N GLN A 1049 1.93 -24.78 -39.63
CA GLN A 1049 1.20 -25.26 -40.80
C GLN A 1049 -0.33 -25.34 -40.59
N LEU A 1050 -0.80 -25.65 -39.38
CA LEU A 1050 -2.23 -25.62 -39.05
C LEU A 1050 -2.76 -24.18 -39.00
N THR A 1051 -2.04 -23.25 -38.38
CA THR A 1051 -2.42 -21.83 -38.37
C THR A 1051 -2.40 -21.20 -39.77
N GLN A 1052 -1.48 -21.62 -40.63
CA GLN A 1052 -1.43 -21.17 -42.03
C GLN A 1052 -2.60 -21.73 -42.85
N LYS A 1053 -2.97 -23.01 -42.64
CA LYS A 1053 -4.16 -23.62 -43.28
C LYS A 1053 -5.49 -23.06 -42.78
N ILE A 1054 -5.56 -22.62 -41.51
CA ILE A 1054 -6.76 -21.98 -40.95
C ILE A 1054 -6.92 -20.55 -41.49
N ASN A 1055 -5.82 -19.80 -41.66
CA ASN A 1055 -5.87 -18.45 -42.23
C ASN A 1055 -6.16 -18.43 -43.75
N LEU A 1056 -5.74 -19.46 -44.49
CA LEU A 1056 -6.06 -19.60 -45.93
C LEU A 1056 -7.51 -20.01 -46.23
N LYS A 1057 -8.28 -20.47 -45.23
CA LYS A 1057 -9.73 -20.74 -45.37
C LYS A 1057 -10.63 -19.56 -44.98
N LYS A 1058 -10.05 -18.44 -44.54
CA LYS A 1058 -10.75 -17.20 -44.16
C LYS A 1058 -10.46 -16.01 -45.09
N ALA A 1059 -9.73 -16.22 -46.19
CA ALA A 1059 -9.53 -15.25 -47.26
C ALA A 1059 -10.44 -15.58 -48.45
#